data_AF-A0A667YLN8-F1
#
_entry.id   AF-A0A667YLN8-F1
#
_cell.length_a   1.000
_cell.length_b   1.000
_cell.length_c   1.000
_cell.angle_alpha   90.00
_cell.angle_beta   90.00
_cell.angle_gamma   90.00
#
_symmetry.space_group_name_H-M   'P 1'
#
loop_
_entity.id
_entity.type
_entity.pdbx_description
1 polymer ?
#
loop_
_entity_poly.entity_id
_entity_poly.type
_entity_poly.pdbx_seq_one_letter_code
_entity_poly.pdbx_strand_id
1 'polypeptide(L)'
;MRTITFFLVGLAVHVVFFISIFDIYFTSPLVHGMTPQMVPLPPPASRLVLVVADGLRADSLYTLNPNGSSRAPYLRSVMEERGTWGVSHTHVPTESRPGHVALIAGFYEDVSAVAKGWKENPVEFDSVFNESRHTWCWGSPDILPMFAKGASGDHVYTHTYPAEEEDFASTDASRLDSWVFAQVKLFFQSAKSNSSLKASLNEGQNVFFLHLLGIDTNGHAHRPMSQEYLDNIALVDSGVAELVSVVEEFFGYDGRTAYVFTSDHGMTNWGSHGAGHPSETLTPLVVWGAGVHHAQRNSKQKAKRLNERLFLCFALQADIAPLMASLIGVPIPVNSVGVLPLLYLNNSDQFKAESIYTNAIQILEQFKVKMTQKKETTLSFFFTPFQSVISHALEGLVYYHTYDRFFLGCSVVLGFVGWTSYVILLILKTHAGLRRPPSHTLCVCVTVVITVFLFIQSSPVTYYIYCLLPVPVWYSVVSFFHRAMLTVGLAVVSVWPILSGLYGKAKFRSVSWLLGCLCLAAFPLMPVVGREPNIHLVTCAGALTLFTSVCYLLSSRQRTPLHLSDKQQFFAQVTTELCAYVPNLTHSSLQQKQGLPLFSQIISWTTLGSSMLVPLFSSTRLFHRLLSIFLSLTATYLLLSTGSEALFPPVLSWLMYVWINIEQEAMLAQGVSGRQELSTIDFSENIDITKLRQLKLDDIRRSYFFYLNHFVCGHSLLCPLPLSSFDPASVYCFLTVFNPFIMGGLMMWKVCFFFFFFSGTLLSVSPSLLFSFLLSCPQHFFFLVQDYGSWLDIGTR
;
A
#
# COMPACT_ATOMS: atom_id res chain seq x y z
N MET A 1 -15.56 36.18 -41.87
CA MET A 1 -14.74 36.06 -40.63
C MET A 1 -14.37 34.59 -40.48
N ARG A 2 -13.39 34.12 -41.27
CA ARG A 2 -11.95 33.94 -40.94
C ARG A 2 -11.72 32.70 -40.07
N THR A 3 -11.59 31.53 -40.71
CA THR A 3 -11.10 30.26 -40.15
C THR A 3 -9.86 30.43 -39.25
N ILE A 4 -9.01 31.40 -39.58
CA ILE A 4 -7.85 31.81 -38.77
C ILE A 4 -8.27 32.32 -37.39
N THR A 5 -9.33 33.12 -37.27
CA THR A 5 -9.85 33.59 -35.98
C THR A 5 -10.39 32.43 -35.15
N PHE A 6 -11.09 31.46 -35.76
CA PHE A 6 -11.55 30.27 -35.07
C PHE A 6 -10.38 29.38 -34.59
N PHE A 7 -9.35 29.21 -35.42
CA PHE A 7 -8.14 28.49 -35.04
C PHE A 7 -7.37 29.18 -33.92
N LEU A 8 -7.21 30.51 -33.98
CA LEU A 8 -6.52 31.29 -32.94
C LEU A 8 -7.29 31.28 -31.61
N VAL A 9 -8.62 31.39 -31.66
CA VAL A 9 -9.47 31.26 -30.46
C VAL A 9 -9.43 29.84 -29.92
N GLY A 10 -9.51 28.83 -30.78
CA GLY A 10 -9.37 27.42 -30.40
C GLY A 10 -8.03 27.14 -29.73
N LEU A 11 -6.92 27.60 -30.31
CA LEU A 11 -5.59 27.50 -29.74
C LEU A 11 -5.49 28.23 -28.40
N ALA A 12 -6.01 29.45 -28.30
CA ALA A 12 -6.02 30.21 -27.05
C ALA A 12 -6.80 29.49 -25.94
N VAL A 13 -7.97 28.91 -26.25
CA VAL A 13 -8.76 28.12 -25.30
C VAL A 13 -8.00 26.87 -24.83
N HIS A 14 -7.32 26.16 -25.74
CA HIS A 14 -6.52 24.99 -25.36
C HIS A 14 -5.29 25.38 -24.54
N VAL A 15 -4.63 26.49 -24.86
CA VAL A 15 -3.52 27.04 -24.06
C VAL A 15 -4.01 27.44 -22.67
N VAL A 16 -5.17 28.09 -22.55
CA VAL A 16 -5.77 28.44 -21.25
C VAL A 16 -6.13 27.20 -20.45
N PHE A 17 -6.77 26.19 -21.05
CA PHE A 17 -7.09 24.95 -20.33
C PHE A 17 -5.83 24.17 -19.96
N PHE A 18 -4.81 24.16 -20.82
CA PHE A 18 -3.53 23.55 -20.51
C PHE A 18 -2.82 24.27 -19.35
N ILE A 19 -2.77 25.61 -19.35
CA ILE A 19 -2.22 26.40 -18.23
C ILE A 19 -3.04 26.19 -16.96
N SER A 20 -4.36 26.08 -17.07
CA SER A 20 -5.23 25.86 -15.90
C SER A 20 -4.94 24.56 -15.16
N ILE A 21 -4.44 23.53 -15.85
CA ILE A 21 -3.97 22.29 -15.18
C ILE A 21 -2.82 22.64 -14.23
N PHE A 22 -1.89 23.51 -14.63
CA PHE A 22 -0.80 23.90 -13.77
C PHE A 22 -1.26 24.73 -12.57
N ASP A 23 -2.19 25.66 -12.77
CA ASP A 23 -2.76 26.46 -11.67
C ASP A 23 -3.60 25.63 -10.68
N ILE A 24 -4.26 24.55 -11.17
CA ILE A 24 -5.08 23.67 -10.33
C ILE A 24 -4.23 22.73 -9.49
N TYR A 25 -3.18 22.14 -10.07
CA TYR A 25 -2.40 21.08 -9.44
C TYR A 25 -1.08 21.55 -8.82
N PHE A 26 -0.54 22.69 -9.22
CA PHE A 26 0.76 23.17 -8.75
C PHE A 26 0.64 24.55 -8.09
N THR A 27 0.07 24.55 -6.88
CA THR A 27 -0.02 25.72 -6.01
C THR A 27 1.05 25.70 -4.92
N SER A 28 1.66 26.85 -4.65
CA SER A 28 2.69 26.96 -3.60
C SER A 28 2.23 26.37 -2.26
N PRO A 29 3.06 25.50 -1.64
CA PRO A 29 2.77 24.91 -0.34
C PRO A 29 2.90 25.93 0.80
N LEU A 30 3.54 27.07 0.55
CA LEU A 30 3.81 28.06 1.58
C LEU A 30 2.53 28.69 2.14
N VAL A 31 2.51 28.76 3.46
CA VAL A 31 1.50 29.42 4.28
C VAL A 31 2.22 30.56 4.99
N HIS A 32 1.61 31.74 5.08
CA HIS A 32 2.19 32.89 5.79
C HIS A 32 1.27 33.33 6.93
N GLY A 33 1.83 33.94 7.97
CA GLY A 33 1.08 34.49 9.10
C GLY A 33 0.88 33.53 10.28
N MET A 34 1.68 32.45 10.38
CA MET A 34 1.67 31.55 11.54
C MET A 34 2.61 32.06 12.64
N THR A 35 2.38 31.58 13.86
CA THR A 35 3.29 31.82 14.99
C THR A 35 4.30 30.67 15.12
N PRO A 36 5.61 30.94 15.09
CA PRO A 36 6.64 29.92 15.29
C PRO A 36 6.50 29.21 16.64
N GLN A 37 6.70 27.88 16.66
CA GLN A 37 6.58 27.05 17.86
C GLN A 37 7.94 26.48 18.27
N MET A 38 8.28 26.65 19.55
CA MET A 38 9.54 26.18 20.15
C MET A 38 9.26 25.21 21.29
N VAL A 39 10.14 24.23 21.49
CA VAL A 39 10.05 23.30 22.61
C VAL A 39 10.33 24.05 23.92
N PRO A 40 9.42 24.03 24.92
CA PRO A 40 9.56 24.81 26.15
C PRO A 40 10.51 24.16 27.18
N LEU A 41 11.54 23.46 26.71
CA LEU A 41 12.51 22.73 27.54
C LEU A 41 13.95 23.03 27.08
N PRO A 42 14.94 22.95 27.98
CA PRO A 42 16.33 23.18 27.62
C PRO A 42 16.81 22.22 26.52
N PRO A 43 17.44 22.72 25.44
CA PRO A 43 17.89 21.87 24.36
C PRO A 43 19.13 21.05 24.74
N PRO A 44 19.23 19.83 24.20
CA PRO A 44 20.37 18.96 24.47
C PRO A 44 21.68 19.46 23.86
N ALA A 45 21.65 20.22 22.77
CA ALA A 45 22.81 20.83 22.14
C ALA A 45 22.75 22.36 22.25
N SER A 46 23.92 23.00 22.27
CA SER A 46 24.06 24.45 22.11
C SER A 46 24.29 24.84 20.65
N ARG A 47 24.80 23.91 19.83
CA ARG A 47 25.14 24.17 18.44
C ARG A 47 24.98 22.93 17.56
N LEU A 48 24.71 23.17 16.29
CA LEU A 48 24.51 22.16 15.26
C LEU A 48 25.58 22.31 14.17
N VAL A 49 26.16 21.20 13.74
CA VAL A 49 26.97 21.13 12.53
C VAL A 49 26.23 20.26 11.51
N LEU A 50 25.75 20.88 10.44
CA LEU A 50 25.09 20.22 9.32
C LEU A 50 26.09 20.08 8.16
N VAL A 51 26.34 18.85 7.73
CA VAL A 51 27.16 18.54 6.55
C VAL A 51 26.27 17.84 5.53
N VAL A 52 26.12 18.47 4.37
CA VAL A 52 25.38 17.90 3.23
C VAL A 52 26.37 17.63 2.12
N ALA A 53 26.55 16.34 1.81
CA ALA A 53 27.36 15.89 0.69
C ALA A 53 26.45 15.67 -0.53
N ASP A 54 26.44 16.64 -1.44
CA ASP A 54 25.54 16.69 -2.60
C ASP A 54 25.73 15.46 -3.49
N GLY A 55 24.64 14.86 -3.99
CA GLY A 55 24.68 13.70 -4.89
C GLY A 55 25.21 12.39 -4.28
N LEU A 56 25.35 12.31 -2.94
CA LEU A 56 25.85 11.12 -2.25
C LEU A 56 24.74 10.07 -2.06
N ARG A 57 24.90 8.95 -2.77
CA ARG A 57 23.98 7.81 -2.64
C ARG A 57 24.16 7.08 -1.32
N ALA A 58 23.05 6.67 -0.69
CA ALA A 58 23.08 5.86 0.53
C ALA A 58 23.84 4.54 0.33
N ASP A 59 23.65 3.88 -0.81
CA ASP A 59 24.34 2.61 -1.09
C ASP A 59 25.85 2.81 -1.28
N SER A 60 26.28 3.88 -1.92
CA SER A 60 27.70 4.23 -2.05
C SER A 60 28.37 4.38 -0.69
N LEU A 61 27.75 5.08 0.27
CA LEU A 61 28.32 5.26 1.61
C LEU A 61 28.34 3.96 2.43
N TYR A 62 27.25 3.16 2.37
CA TYR A 62 27.08 2.02 3.27
C TYR A 62 27.69 0.70 2.78
N THR A 63 28.00 0.59 1.48
CA THR A 63 28.62 -0.63 0.93
C THR A 63 30.08 -0.73 1.36
N LEU A 64 30.45 -1.84 1.99
CA LEU A 64 31.86 -2.17 2.25
C LEU A 64 32.58 -2.54 0.95
N ASN A 65 33.88 -2.27 0.91
CA ASN A 65 34.76 -2.76 -0.13
C ASN A 65 34.86 -4.29 -0.11
N PRO A 66 35.30 -4.94 -1.21
CA PRO A 66 35.45 -6.40 -1.26
C PRO A 66 36.36 -7.00 -0.18
N ASN A 67 37.32 -6.22 0.32
CA ASN A 67 38.22 -6.60 1.42
C ASN A 67 37.58 -6.42 2.82
N GLY A 68 36.32 -6.01 2.90
CA GLY A 68 35.59 -5.74 4.14
C GLY A 68 35.83 -4.36 4.76
N SER A 69 36.69 -3.51 4.18
CA SER A 69 36.92 -2.15 4.68
C SER A 69 35.81 -1.18 4.27
N SER A 70 35.56 -0.15 5.08
CA SER A 70 34.70 0.98 4.69
C SER A 70 35.51 2.00 3.89
N ARG A 71 34.91 2.61 2.85
CA ARG A 71 35.49 3.78 2.15
C ARG A 71 35.40 5.05 2.99
N ALA A 72 34.42 5.08 3.90
CA ALA A 72 34.22 6.15 4.86
C ALA A 72 34.44 5.58 6.28
N PRO A 73 35.70 5.30 6.69
CA PRO A 73 36.00 4.67 7.97
C PRO A 73 35.57 5.51 9.18
N TYR A 74 35.66 6.84 9.11
CA TYR A 74 35.26 7.70 10.22
C TYR A 74 33.75 7.66 10.44
N LEU A 75 32.94 7.93 9.40
CA LEU A 75 31.49 7.85 9.47
C LEU A 75 31.04 6.43 9.83
N ARG A 76 31.76 5.40 9.37
CA ARG A 76 31.50 4.02 9.79
C ARG A 76 31.67 3.83 11.30
N SER A 77 32.75 4.35 11.88
CA SER A 77 32.95 4.31 13.34
C SER A 77 31.83 5.06 14.08
N VAL A 78 31.37 6.19 13.55
CA VAL A 78 30.22 6.93 14.11
C VAL A 78 28.98 6.03 14.14
N MET A 79 28.66 5.40 13.01
CA MET A 79 27.50 4.51 12.87
C MET A 79 27.54 3.29 13.80
N GLU A 80 28.73 2.75 14.05
CA GLU A 80 28.90 1.51 14.83
C GLU A 80 29.09 1.72 16.33
N GLU A 81 29.45 2.93 16.75
CA GLU A 81 29.90 3.19 18.12
C GLU A 81 29.13 4.30 18.85
N ARG A 82 28.81 5.42 18.18
CA ARG A 82 28.40 6.64 18.90
C ARG A 82 27.22 7.41 18.33
N GLY A 83 26.77 7.10 17.12
CA GLY A 83 25.66 7.77 16.44
C GLY A 83 24.49 6.87 16.12
N THR A 84 23.44 7.50 15.61
CA THR A 84 22.27 6.84 15.03
C THR A 84 22.27 7.10 13.52
N TRP A 85 21.95 6.09 12.73
CA TRP A 85 22.03 6.17 11.28
C TRP A 85 20.87 5.46 10.58
N GLY A 86 20.61 5.85 9.34
CA GLY A 86 19.48 5.35 8.58
C GLY A 86 19.47 5.91 7.16
N VAL A 87 18.33 5.78 6.50
CA VAL A 87 18.12 6.35 5.17
C VAL A 87 17.13 7.50 5.28
N SER A 88 17.48 8.63 4.66
CA SER A 88 16.55 9.69 4.36
C SER A 88 15.98 9.47 2.96
N HIS A 89 14.67 9.66 2.79
CA HIS A 89 14.00 9.57 1.49
C HIS A 89 13.65 10.97 0.99
N THR A 90 14.31 11.38 -0.10
CA THR A 90 14.00 12.63 -0.81
C THR A 90 12.78 12.46 -1.73
N HIS A 91 12.13 13.57 -2.07
CA HIS A 91 10.99 13.61 -2.99
C HIS A 91 11.44 13.99 -4.39
N VAL A 92 10.62 13.67 -5.39
CA VAL A 92 10.82 14.16 -6.75
C VAL A 92 10.34 15.62 -6.86
N PRO A 93 11.02 16.48 -7.64
CA PRO A 93 12.23 16.19 -8.40
C PRO A 93 13.46 16.11 -7.48
N THR A 94 14.30 15.09 -7.67
CA THR A 94 15.53 14.91 -6.88
C THR A 94 16.63 15.82 -7.42
N GLU A 95 16.48 17.11 -7.14
CA GLU A 95 17.38 18.19 -7.54
C GLU A 95 17.93 18.86 -6.28
N SER A 96 19.09 19.50 -6.38
CA SER A 96 19.81 19.97 -5.21
C SER A 96 19.01 20.99 -4.39
N ARG A 97 18.39 21.98 -5.06
CA ARG A 97 17.59 23.01 -4.39
C ARG A 97 16.38 22.42 -3.62
N PRO A 98 15.44 21.69 -4.25
CA PRO A 98 14.32 21.09 -3.53
C PRO A 98 14.76 20.18 -2.37
N GLY A 99 15.86 19.43 -2.54
CA GLY A 99 16.41 18.59 -1.48
C GLY A 99 16.90 19.39 -0.28
N HIS A 100 17.64 20.47 -0.51
CA HIS A 100 18.11 21.36 0.55
C HIS A 100 16.97 22.10 1.26
N VAL A 101 15.95 22.54 0.53
CA VAL A 101 14.76 23.16 1.13
C VAL A 101 14.01 22.15 2.02
N ALA A 102 13.86 20.91 1.57
CA ALA A 102 13.26 19.86 2.41
C ALA A 102 14.10 19.59 3.67
N LEU A 103 15.43 19.52 3.56
CA LEU A 103 16.32 19.30 4.71
C LEU A 103 16.25 20.41 5.76
N ILE A 104 16.28 21.67 5.32
CA ILE A 104 16.56 22.82 6.19
C ILE A 104 15.26 23.56 6.57
N ALA A 105 14.28 23.63 5.67
CA ALA A 105 12.97 24.25 5.91
C ALA A 105 11.85 23.24 6.18
N GLY A 106 12.07 21.96 5.89
CA GLY A 106 11.14 20.89 6.27
C GLY A 106 9.89 20.82 5.39
N PHE A 107 9.89 21.40 4.19
CA PHE A 107 8.80 21.29 3.23
C PHE A 107 9.30 20.93 1.83
N TYR A 108 8.42 20.32 1.03
CA TYR A 108 8.74 19.94 -0.34
C TYR A 108 8.36 21.08 -1.29
N GLU A 109 9.33 21.58 -2.06
CA GLU A 109 9.03 22.55 -3.12
C GLU A 109 8.16 21.91 -4.22
N ASP A 110 7.22 22.70 -4.71
CA ASP A 110 6.37 22.32 -5.84
C ASP A 110 7.16 22.45 -7.16
N VAL A 111 6.92 21.54 -8.10
CA VAL A 111 7.42 21.56 -9.48
C VAL A 111 7.16 22.92 -10.16
N SER A 112 6.07 23.64 -9.81
CA SER A 112 5.81 24.99 -10.32
C SER A 112 6.84 26.05 -9.90
N ALA A 113 7.46 25.91 -8.73
CA ALA A 113 8.51 26.81 -8.26
C ALA A 113 9.83 26.58 -9.04
N VAL A 114 10.09 25.33 -9.44
CA VAL A 114 11.22 24.94 -10.31
C VAL A 114 11.03 25.48 -11.74
N ALA A 115 9.79 25.46 -12.25
CA ALA A 115 9.48 25.97 -13.58
C ALA A 115 9.60 27.51 -13.71
N LYS A 116 9.49 28.25 -12.60
CA LYS A 116 9.59 29.73 -12.58
C LYS A 116 11.02 30.26 -12.46
N GLY A 117 12.01 29.39 -12.18
CA GLY A 117 13.42 29.75 -12.15
C GLY A 117 14.26 28.67 -11.48
N TRP A 118 15.24 28.14 -12.21
CA TRP A 118 16.14 27.08 -11.71
C TRP A 118 17.15 27.58 -10.67
N LYS A 119 17.45 28.89 -10.64
CA LYS A 119 18.55 29.46 -9.83
C LYS A 119 18.13 30.31 -8.63
N GLU A 120 16.90 30.81 -8.58
CA GLU A 120 16.42 31.60 -7.44
C GLU A 120 15.01 31.19 -7.03
N ASN A 121 14.76 31.11 -5.72
CA ASN A 121 13.41 30.93 -5.21
C ASN A 121 12.66 32.26 -5.27
N PRO A 122 11.55 32.36 -6.03
CA PRO A 122 10.78 33.60 -6.11
C PRO A 122 10.00 33.93 -4.83
N VAL A 123 9.93 33.02 -3.85
CA VAL A 123 9.17 33.22 -2.60
C VAL A 123 10.06 32.95 -1.40
N GLU A 124 10.18 33.95 -0.51
CA GLU A 124 10.88 33.81 0.77
C GLU A 124 10.19 32.79 1.67
N PHE A 125 10.98 31.99 2.38
CA PHE A 125 10.50 30.97 3.30
C PHE A 125 11.36 30.96 4.57
N ASP A 126 10.78 30.37 5.62
CA ASP A 126 11.43 30.19 6.92
C ASP A 126 12.19 28.85 6.98
N SER A 127 13.25 28.79 7.77
CA SER A 127 14.14 27.64 7.84
C SER A 127 14.86 27.55 9.18
N VAL A 128 15.47 26.41 9.49
CA VAL A 128 16.24 26.24 10.74
C VAL A 128 17.37 27.28 10.86
N PHE A 129 17.91 27.78 9.75
CA PHE A 129 18.94 28.80 9.76
C PHE A 129 18.37 30.18 10.15
N ASN A 130 17.16 30.49 9.69
CA ASN A 130 16.44 31.71 10.01
C ASN A 130 15.96 31.72 11.48
N GLU A 131 15.63 30.55 12.02
CA GLU A 131 15.24 30.40 13.43
C GLU A 131 16.44 30.25 14.39
N SER A 132 17.64 30.06 13.84
CA SER A 132 18.89 30.01 14.61
C SER A 132 19.32 31.40 15.07
N ARG A 133 20.20 31.42 16.07
CA ARG A 133 20.81 32.68 16.52
C ARG A 133 21.82 33.22 15.53
N HIS A 134 22.72 32.36 15.07
CA HIS A 134 23.66 32.64 14.01
C HIS A 134 23.86 31.38 13.17
N THR A 135 23.93 31.55 11.85
CA THR A 135 24.33 30.49 10.94
C THR A 135 25.56 30.92 10.15
N TRP A 136 26.59 30.09 10.09
CA TRP A 136 27.70 30.24 9.15
C TRP A 136 27.68 29.11 8.13
N CYS A 137 27.63 29.47 6.85
CA CYS A 137 27.51 28.55 5.74
C CYS A 137 28.76 28.62 4.83
N TRP A 138 29.23 27.46 4.36
CA TRP A 138 30.29 27.36 3.35
C TRP A 138 29.90 26.42 2.21
N GLY A 139 30.11 26.84 0.96
CA GLY A 139 29.88 25.99 -0.22
C GLY A 139 29.39 26.75 -1.46
N SER A 140 28.43 26.16 -2.18
CA SER A 140 28.02 26.62 -3.51
C SER A 140 27.28 27.99 -3.49
N PRO A 141 27.60 28.90 -4.43
CA PRO A 141 26.83 30.13 -4.64
C PRO A 141 25.41 29.88 -5.17
N ASP A 142 25.09 28.69 -5.69
CA ASP A 142 23.74 28.35 -6.16
C ASP A 142 22.82 27.86 -5.01
N ILE A 143 23.38 27.43 -3.87
CA ILE A 143 22.60 26.91 -2.73
C ILE A 143 22.54 27.90 -1.57
N LEU A 144 23.69 28.40 -1.10
CA LEU A 144 23.78 29.15 0.15
C LEU A 144 22.92 30.42 0.21
N PRO A 145 22.89 31.29 -0.84
CA PRO A 145 22.18 32.56 -0.77
C PRO A 145 20.67 32.44 -0.53
N MET A 146 20.05 31.31 -0.89
CA MET A 146 18.59 31.16 -0.75
C MET A 146 18.13 31.10 0.71
N PHE A 147 18.99 30.63 1.62
CA PHE A 147 18.69 30.61 3.06
C PHE A 147 19.08 31.91 3.77
N ALA A 148 20.00 32.68 3.18
CA ALA A 148 20.43 33.97 3.71
C ALA A 148 19.44 35.10 3.42
N LYS A 149 18.72 35.04 2.30
CA LYS A 149 17.62 35.95 1.97
C LYS A 149 16.32 35.67 2.76
N GLY A 150 16.31 34.67 3.65
CA GLY A 150 15.10 34.15 4.29
C GLY A 150 14.39 35.10 5.27
N ALA A 151 13.34 34.60 5.91
CA ALA A 151 12.30 35.37 6.62
C ALA A 151 12.76 36.22 7.83
N SER A 152 13.97 36.03 8.36
CA SER A 152 14.49 36.74 9.55
C SER A 152 15.95 37.17 9.42
N GLY A 153 16.17 38.48 9.24
CA GLY A 153 17.37 39.23 9.65
C GLY A 153 18.73 38.91 9.00
N ASP A 154 19.75 39.68 9.40
CA ASP A 154 21.14 39.63 8.91
C ASP A 154 22.05 38.73 9.79
N HIS A 155 21.66 37.48 10.03
CA HIS A 155 22.41 36.54 10.90
C HIS A 155 22.76 35.19 10.26
N VAL A 156 22.55 35.07 8.94
CA VAL A 156 22.98 33.92 8.13
C VAL A 156 24.14 34.38 7.24
N TYR A 157 25.35 33.95 7.56
CA TYR A 157 26.58 34.36 6.90
C TYR A 157 27.01 33.32 5.86
N THR A 158 27.09 33.70 4.59
CA THR A 158 27.44 32.80 3.48
C THR A 158 28.84 33.05 2.96
N HIS A 159 29.64 31.99 2.86
CA HIS A 159 30.97 32.00 2.29
C HIS A 159 31.03 31.04 1.09
N THR A 160 31.12 31.60 -0.12
CA THR A 160 31.08 30.82 -1.35
C THR A 160 32.41 30.90 -2.08
N TYR A 161 32.80 29.81 -2.75
CA TYR A 161 33.81 29.89 -3.81
C TYR A 161 33.23 30.61 -5.04
N PRO A 162 34.07 31.13 -5.96
CA PRO A 162 33.59 31.75 -7.20
C PRO A 162 32.76 30.77 -8.03
N ALA A 163 31.68 31.24 -8.66
CA ALA A 163 30.79 30.39 -9.46
C ALA A 163 31.51 29.74 -10.65
N GLU A 164 32.59 30.35 -11.15
CA GLU A 164 33.42 29.81 -12.22
C GLU A 164 34.21 28.56 -11.79
N GLU A 165 34.32 28.28 -10.49
CA GLU A 165 35.00 27.08 -9.99
C GLU A 165 34.14 25.82 -10.05
N GLU A 166 32.81 25.94 -10.23
CA GLU A 166 31.83 24.85 -10.46
C GLU A 166 31.88 24.31 -11.90
N ASP A 167 33.06 24.29 -12.51
CA ASP A 167 33.25 23.74 -13.85
C ASP A 167 33.18 22.21 -13.81
N PHE A 168 32.04 21.66 -14.25
CA PHE A 168 31.80 20.23 -14.40
C PHE A 168 32.78 19.54 -15.37
N ALA A 169 33.50 20.28 -16.21
CA ALA A 169 34.55 19.75 -17.09
C ALA A 169 35.95 19.76 -16.47
N SER A 170 36.11 20.29 -15.25
CA SER A 170 37.39 20.27 -14.53
C SER A 170 37.76 18.85 -14.09
N THR A 171 39.06 18.52 -14.11
CA THR A 171 39.53 17.14 -13.87
C THR A 171 39.45 16.68 -12.42
N ASP A 172 39.20 17.57 -11.46
CA ASP A 172 39.08 17.23 -10.04
C ASP A 172 38.12 18.17 -9.31
N ALA A 173 36.87 17.72 -9.15
CA ALA A 173 35.84 18.47 -8.42
C ALA A 173 35.99 18.40 -6.89
N SER A 174 36.82 17.49 -6.36
CA SER A 174 37.01 17.32 -4.91
C SER A 174 37.72 18.52 -4.25
N ARG A 175 38.32 19.39 -5.06
CA ARG A 175 38.88 20.68 -4.64
C ARG A 175 37.83 21.61 -4.01
N LEU A 176 36.56 21.52 -4.43
CA LEU A 176 35.48 22.35 -3.89
C LEU A 176 35.20 21.98 -2.43
N ASP A 177 35.15 20.67 -2.14
CA ASP A 177 34.98 20.16 -0.78
C ASP A 177 36.19 20.50 0.08
N SER A 178 37.41 20.36 -0.48
CA SER A 178 38.66 20.74 0.17
C SER A 178 38.69 22.23 0.53
N TRP A 179 38.19 23.10 -0.36
CA TRP A 179 38.04 24.53 -0.11
C TRP A 179 37.12 24.77 1.08
N VAL A 180 35.96 24.11 1.14
CA VAL A 180 34.99 24.25 2.25
C VAL A 180 35.65 23.88 3.59
N PHE A 181 36.30 22.72 3.68
CA PHE A 181 36.99 22.31 4.91
C PHE A 181 38.11 23.28 5.30
N ALA A 182 38.88 23.79 4.33
CA ALA A 182 39.93 24.77 4.58
C ALA A 182 39.38 26.09 5.14
N GLN A 183 38.27 26.60 4.57
CA GLN A 183 37.63 27.83 5.05
C GLN A 183 37.10 27.68 6.47
N VAL A 184 36.47 26.55 6.80
CA VAL A 184 35.98 26.29 8.16
C VAL A 184 37.15 26.24 9.16
N LYS A 185 38.26 25.60 8.78
CA LYS A 185 39.47 25.57 9.62
C LYS A 185 40.04 26.96 9.85
N LEU A 186 40.16 27.78 8.80
CA LEU A 186 40.60 29.17 8.90
C LEU A 186 39.64 30.01 9.78
N PHE A 187 38.34 29.80 9.63
CA PHE A 187 37.32 30.47 10.44
C PHE A 187 37.51 30.20 11.93
N PHE A 188 37.58 28.93 12.35
CA PHE A 188 37.80 28.59 13.76
C PHE A 188 39.18 29.04 14.28
N GLN A 189 40.22 29.03 13.44
CA GLN A 189 41.52 29.60 13.81
C GLN A 189 41.43 31.10 14.06
N SER A 190 40.79 31.85 13.17
CA SER A 190 40.59 33.30 13.32
C SER A 190 39.76 33.63 14.57
N ALA A 191 38.74 32.82 14.85
CA ALA A 191 37.89 32.95 16.03
C ALA A 191 38.65 32.76 17.35
N LYS A 192 39.78 32.03 17.37
CA LYS A 192 40.62 31.94 18.59
C LYS A 192 41.20 33.31 18.98
N SER A 193 41.46 34.18 17.99
CA SER A 193 42.02 35.53 18.19
C SER A 193 41.00 36.68 18.19
N ASN A 194 39.80 36.46 17.66
CA ASN A 194 38.74 37.46 17.60
C ASN A 194 37.75 37.27 18.77
N SER A 195 37.85 38.11 19.81
CA SER A 195 37.02 37.99 21.03
C SER A 195 35.53 38.15 20.78
N SER A 196 35.12 39.00 19.84
CA SER A 196 33.72 39.20 19.48
C SER A 196 33.14 37.95 18.81
N LEU A 197 33.83 37.45 17.79
CA LEU A 197 33.44 36.21 17.10
C LEU A 197 33.42 35.02 18.05
N LYS A 198 34.44 34.90 18.91
CA LYS A 198 34.48 33.85 19.94
C LYS A 198 33.28 33.94 20.89
N ALA A 199 32.88 35.14 21.30
CA ALA A 199 31.70 35.32 22.13
C ALA A 199 30.43 34.82 21.43
N SER A 200 30.18 35.27 20.19
CA SER A 200 29.03 34.82 19.38
C SER A 200 29.00 33.31 19.18
N LEU A 201 30.15 32.68 18.94
CA LEU A 201 30.26 31.22 18.76
C LEU A 201 29.94 30.42 20.04
N ASN A 202 30.19 31.01 21.22
CA ASN A 202 29.88 30.38 22.51
C ASN A 202 28.43 30.55 22.95
N GLU A 203 27.63 31.35 22.22
CA GLU A 203 26.19 31.43 22.43
C GLU A 203 25.50 30.11 22.02
N GLY A 204 24.27 29.92 22.51
CA GLY A 204 23.43 28.80 22.11
C GLY A 204 22.69 29.07 20.80
N GLN A 205 22.11 28.01 20.22
CA GLN A 205 21.32 28.05 18.98
C GLN A 205 22.12 28.43 17.73
N ASN A 206 23.42 28.10 17.70
CA ASN A 206 24.28 28.36 16.55
C ASN A 206 24.27 27.18 15.55
N VAL A 207 24.35 27.48 14.26
CA VAL A 207 24.43 26.48 13.18
C VAL A 207 25.68 26.70 12.33
N PHE A 208 26.36 25.61 11.99
CA PHE A 208 27.45 25.57 11.01
C PHE A 208 27.01 24.67 9.87
N PHE A 209 26.91 25.21 8.66
CA PHE A 209 26.46 24.49 7.48
C PHE A 209 27.59 24.35 6.46
N LEU A 210 27.88 23.11 6.08
CA LEU A 210 28.85 22.78 5.04
C LEU A 210 28.11 22.10 3.89
N HIS A 211 28.11 22.75 2.73
CA HIS A 211 27.63 22.22 1.47
C HIS A 211 28.80 21.71 0.64
N LEU A 212 28.85 20.41 0.39
CA LEU A 212 29.95 19.74 -0.30
C LEU A 212 29.49 19.24 -1.67
N LEU A 213 29.84 19.97 -2.73
CA LEU A 213 29.37 19.75 -4.11
C LEU A 213 30.22 18.73 -4.90
N GLY A 214 31.42 18.39 -4.42
CA GLY A 214 32.40 17.61 -5.18
C GLY A 214 31.91 16.22 -5.59
N ILE A 215 31.12 15.56 -4.73
CA ILE A 215 30.57 14.22 -5.01
C ILE A 215 29.56 14.26 -6.15
N ASP A 216 28.62 15.20 -6.15
CA ASP A 216 27.64 15.37 -7.23
C ASP A 216 28.31 15.68 -8.57
N THR A 217 29.24 16.64 -8.56
CA THR A 217 30.00 17.05 -9.76
C THR A 217 30.77 15.87 -10.35
N ASN A 218 31.47 15.09 -9.51
CA ASN A 218 32.14 13.87 -9.95
C ASN A 218 31.14 12.79 -10.40
N GLY A 219 29.94 12.74 -9.82
CA GLY A 219 28.86 11.86 -10.23
C GLY A 219 28.35 12.15 -11.64
N HIS A 220 28.20 13.42 -12.02
CA HIS A 220 27.85 13.82 -13.38
C HIS A 220 28.99 13.58 -14.37
N ALA A 221 30.21 13.99 -14.01
CA ALA A 221 31.37 13.94 -14.90
C ALA A 221 31.88 12.50 -15.13
N HIS A 222 31.98 11.71 -14.06
CA HIS A 222 32.66 10.40 -14.07
C HIS A 222 31.73 9.21 -13.80
N ARG A 223 30.46 9.47 -13.44
CA ARG A 223 29.42 8.50 -13.04
C ARG A 223 29.60 7.95 -11.63
N PRO A 224 28.51 7.60 -10.93
CA PRO A 224 28.61 6.90 -9.66
C PRO A 224 29.38 5.59 -9.81
N MET A 225 30.19 5.25 -8.80
CA MET A 225 31.14 4.11 -8.79
C MET A 225 32.44 4.32 -9.55
N SER A 226 32.68 5.49 -10.16
CA SER A 226 34.02 5.82 -10.66
C SER A 226 35.02 5.98 -9.51
N GLN A 227 36.32 5.94 -9.82
CA GLN A 227 37.36 6.11 -8.81
C GLN A 227 37.30 7.53 -8.22
N GLU A 228 37.06 8.54 -9.05
CA GLU A 228 36.92 9.95 -8.67
C GLU A 228 35.75 10.15 -7.71
N TYR A 229 34.57 9.57 -8.01
CA TYR A 229 33.40 9.63 -7.13
C TYR A 229 33.65 8.94 -5.79
N LEU A 230 34.28 7.75 -5.80
CA LEU A 230 34.55 6.97 -4.59
C LEU A 230 35.68 7.57 -3.73
N ASP A 231 36.71 8.13 -4.34
CA ASP A 231 37.79 8.82 -3.65
C ASP A 231 37.31 10.14 -3.05
N ASN A 232 36.38 10.84 -3.71
CA ASN A 232 35.74 12.01 -3.13
C ASN A 232 34.93 11.66 -1.87
N ILE A 233 34.29 10.48 -1.80
CA ILE A 233 33.63 10.02 -0.56
C ILE A 233 34.67 9.84 0.56
N ALA A 234 35.83 9.26 0.26
CA ALA A 234 36.90 9.07 1.25
C ALA A 234 37.52 10.40 1.70
N LEU A 235 37.62 11.38 0.78
CA LEU A 235 38.05 12.75 1.09
C LEU A 235 37.06 13.43 2.03
N VAL A 236 35.76 13.35 1.74
CA VAL A 236 34.69 13.91 2.59
C VAL A 236 34.71 13.26 3.97
N ASP A 237 34.84 11.93 4.06
CA ASP A 237 34.94 11.23 5.35
C ASP A 237 36.12 11.73 6.21
N SER A 238 37.30 11.88 5.58
CA SER A 238 38.51 12.37 6.24
C SER A 238 38.36 13.84 6.67
N GLY A 239 37.77 14.68 5.80
CA GLY A 239 37.48 16.07 6.09
C GLY A 239 36.47 16.25 7.23
N VAL A 240 35.44 15.40 7.30
CA VAL A 240 34.48 15.38 8.42
C VAL A 240 35.16 14.95 9.72
N ALA A 241 36.10 13.99 9.69
CA ALA A 241 36.86 13.60 10.87
C ALA A 241 37.72 14.76 11.42
N GLU A 242 38.39 15.50 10.55
CA GLU A 242 39.18 16.67 10.91
C GLU A 242 38.28 17.81 11.40
N LEU A 243 37.17 18.09 10.71
CA LEU A 243 36.17 19.09 11.10
C LEU A 243 35.69 18.87 12.53
N VAL A 244 35.27 17.64 12.86
CA VAL A 244 34.80 17.31 14.21
C VAL A 244 35.90 17.58 15.24
N SER A 245 37.15 17.21 14.92
CA SER A 245 38.29 17.47 15.80
C SER A 245 38.51 18.97 16.05
N VAL A 246 38.44 19.79 14.99
CA VAL A 246 38.58 21.26 15.07
C VAL A 246 37.47 21.89 15.90
N VAL A 247 36.21 21.49 15.66
CA VAL A 247 35.05 22.02 16.38
C VAL A 247 35.12 21.64 17.85
N GLU A 248 35.34 20.36 18.16
CA GLU A 248 35.39 19.88 19.55
C GLU A 248 36.58 20.50 20.32
N GLU A 249 37.75 20.64 19.70
CA GLU A 249 38.90 21.32 20.33
C GLU A 249 38.60 22.80 20.61
N PHE A 250 37.96 23.51 19.67
CA PHE A 250 37.64 24.93 19.83
C PHE A 250 36.71 25.18 21.02
N PHE A 251 35.71 24.31 21.21
CA PHE A 251 34.75 24.38 22.32
C PHE A 251 35.20 23.63 23.58
N GLY A 252 36.41 23.05 23.57
CA GLY A 252 36.98 22.36 24.73
C GLY A 252 36.24 21.08 25.10
N TYR A 253 35.71 20.35 24.12
CA TYR A 253 34.99 19.08 24.30
C TYR A 253 33.82 19.19 25.28
N ASP A 254 33.06 20.28 25.23
CA ASP A 254 31.95 20.58 26.15
C ASP A 254 30.76 19.62 26.03
N GLY A 255 30.75 18.75 25.00
CA GLY A 255 29.67 17.80 24.75
C GLY A 255 28.35 18.46 24.38
N ARG A 256 28.38 19.71 23.86
CA ARG A 256 27.21 20.51 23.50
C ARG A 256 27.01 20.68 21.99
N THR A 257 27.73 19.92 21.17
CA THR A 257 27.59 19.94 19.71
C THR A 257 26.80 18.73 19.21
N ALA A 258 25.79 18.96 18.38
CA ALA A 258 25.13 17.93 17.60
C ALA A 258 25.60 17.98 16.14
N TYR A 259 25.71 16.82 15.51
CA TYR A 259 26.17 16.68 14.14
C TYR A 259 25.15 15.92 13.30
N VAL A 260 24.87 16.43 12.10
CA VAL A 260 24.01 15.79 11.09
C VAL A 260 24.80 15.71 9.79
N PHE A 261 25.04 14.50 9.30
CA PHE A 261 25.62 14.22 8.00
C PHE A 261 24.57 13.56 7.11
N THR A 262 24.31 14.14 5.93
CA THR A 262 23.31 13.62 5.00
C THR A 262 23.65 13.97 3.55
N SER A 263 22.77 13.59 2.64
CA SER A 263 22.72 14.10 1.27
C SER A 263 21.32 14.61 0.92
N ASP A 264 21.24 15.51 -0.03
CA ASP A 264 20.03 16.10 -0.61
C ASP A 264 19.38 15.18 -1.66
N HIS A 265 20.17 14.53 -2.50
CA HIS A 265 19.76 13.45 -3.38
C HIS A 265 20.89 12.46 -3.68
N GLY A 266 20.55 11.34 -4.30
CA GLY A 266 21.51 10.45 -4.92
C GLY A 266 21.61 10.69 -6.43
N MET A 267 21.96 9.64 -7.17
CA MET A 267 22.19 9.71 -8.62
C MET A 267 21.97 8.34 -9.26
N THR A 268 21.49 8.30 -10.50
CA THR A 268 21.47 7.09 -11.32
C THR A 268 22.88 6.62 -11.71
N ASN A 269 23.02 5.36 -12.11
CA ASN A 269 24.32 4.77 -12.49
C ASN A 269 24.99 5.46 -13.70
N TRP A 270 24.26 6.25 -14.48
CA TRP A 270 24.79 6.99 -15.62
C TRP A 270 25.07 8.47 -15.32
N GLY A 271 25.00 8.88 -14.04
CA GLY A 271 25.35 10.25 -13.64
C GLY A 271 24.25 11.26 -13.95
N SER A 272 22.99 10.91 -13.70
CA SER A 272 21.85 11.83 -13.79
C SER A 272 20.94 11.67 -12.57
N HIS A 273 20.34 12.76 -12.12
CA HIS A 273 19.30 12.80 -11.10
C HIS A 273 18.10 13.63 -11.61
N GLY A 274 17.01 13.64 -10.84
CA GLY A 274 15.79 14.43 -11.07
C GLY A 274 14.51 13.58 -11.03
N ALA A 275 14.64 12.26 -11.01
CA ALA A 275 13.56 11.29 -11.09
C ALA A 275 13.41 10.43 -9.81
N GLY A 276 12.41 9.54 -9.81
CA GLY A 276 12.01 8.77 -8.64
C GLY A 276 12.78 7.47 -8.40
N HIS A 277 13.94 7.24 -9.03
CA HIS A 277 14.66 5.98 -8.84
C HIS A 277 15.21 5.87 -7.41
N PRO A 278 15.25 4.68 -6.78
CA PRO A 278 15.81 4.51 -5.43
C PRO A 278 17.25 5.00 -5.26
N SER A 279 18.07 4.92 -6.32
CA SER A 279 19.45 5.45 -6.26
C SER A 279 19.51 6.99 -6.24
N GLU A 280 18.44 7.67 -6.65
CA GLU A 280 18.28 9.13 -6.58
C GLU A 280 17.57 9.53 -5.28
N THR A 281 16.61 8.72 -4.83
CA THR A 281 15.71 9.08 -3.72
C THR A 281 16.20 8.65 -2.33
N LEU A 282 17.14 7.69 -2.24
CA LEU A 282 17.67 7.20 -0.96
C LEU A 282 19.03 7.83 -0.64
N THR A 283 19.03 8.73 0.34
CA THR A 283 20.22 9.42 0.84
C THR A 283 20.65 8.89 2.21
N PRO A 284 21.97 8.89 2.52
CA PRO A 284 22.43 8.48 3.83
C PRO A 284 22.01 9.51 4.89
N LEU A 285 21.70 9.07 6.10
CA LEU A 285 21.51 9.95 7.26
C LEU A 285 22.29 9.40 8.45
N VAL A 286 23.27 10.16 8.94
CA VAL A 286 24.09 9.82 10.10
C VAL A 286 24.07 11.00 11.07
N VAL A 287 23.64 10.76 12.31
CA VAL A 287 23.47 11.80 13.33
C VAL A 287 24.19 11.37 14.60
N TRP A 288 24.93 12.25 15.24
CA TRP A 288 25.66 11.97 16.49
C TRP A 288 25.90 13.22 17.32
N GLY A 289 26.45 13.04 18.52
CA GLY A 289 26.76 14.12 19.44
C GLY A 289 25.65 14.37 20.48
N ALA A 290 25.56 15.61 20.94
CA ALA A 290 24.67 16.00 22.04
C ALA A 290 23.19 15.73 21.72
N GLY A 291 22.49 15.00 22.59
CA GLY A 291 21.05 14.70 22.45
C GLY A 291 20.70 13.57 21.50
N VAL A 292 21.69 12.82 20.99
CA VAL A 292 21.50 11.77 19.99
C VAL A 292 21.73 10.37 20.59
N HIS A 293 20.99 9.36 20.12
CA HIS A 293 21.19 7.97 20.55
C HIS A 293 22.54 7.42 20.11
N HIS A 294 23.15 6.63 21.00
CA HIS A 294 24.33 5.85 20.68
C HIS A 294 23.97 4.60 19.86
N ALA A 295 24.95 4.10 19.10
CA ALA A 295 24.78 2.96 18.23
C ALA A 295 24.26 1.73 19.00
N GLN A 296 23.07 1.24 18.62
CA GLN A 296 22.51 0.04 19.22
C GLN A 296 23.10 -1.21 18.54
N ARG A 297 24.13 -1.83 19.14
CA ARG A 297 24.72 -3.10 18.67
C ARG A 297 23.80 -4.33 18.79
N ASN A 298 22.52 -4.17 19.16
CA ASN A 298 21.65 -5.29 19.54
C ASN A 298 20.80 -5.85 18.38
N SER A 299 20.95 -7.16 18.19
CA SER A 299 20.38 -8.06 17.17
C SER A 299 18.85 -8.27 17.19
N LYS A 300 18.06 -7.32 17.73
CA LYS A 300 16.59 -7.48 17.93
C LYS A 300 15.71 -6.35 17.37
N GLN A 301 16.27 -5.28 16.82
CA GLN A 301 15.44 -4.35 16.05
C GLN A 301 15.11 -4.98 14.69
N LYS A 302 13.82 -5.20 14.43
CA LYS A 302 13.32 -5.67 13.12
C LYS A 302 13.64 -4.60 12.08
N ALA A 303 14.78 -4.77 11.42
CA ALA A 303 15.13 -3.98 10.26
C ALA A 303 14.04 -4.10 9.19
N LYS A 304 13.61 -2.96 8.66
CA LYS A 304 12.73 -2.91 7.50
C LYS A 304 13.53 -3.39 6.29
N ARG A 305 13.08 -4.51 5.70
CA ARG A 305 13.70 -5.15 4.55
C ARG A 305 13.32 -4.36 3.29
N LEU A 306 14.29 -3.70 2.67
CA LEU A 306 14.22 -3.37 1.25
C LEU A 306 15.32 -4.18 0.54
N ASN A 307 15.01 -5.45 0.35
CA ASN A 307 15.71 -6.47 -0.44
C ASN A 307 17.17 -6.87 -0.20
N GLU A 308 18.06 -6.14 0.49
CA GLU A 308 19.37 -6.74 0.88
C GLU A 308 20.20 -5.99 1.95
N ARG A 309 19.70 -4.90 2.55
CA ARG A 309 20.47 -4.13 3.56
C ARG A 309 19.59 -3.75 4.76
N LEU A 310 20.09 -4.05 5.97
CA LEU A 310 19.46 -3.64 7.23
C LEU A 310 19.74 -2.15 7.47
N PHE A 311 18.71 -1.30 7.45
CA PHE A 311 18.79 0.07 7.96
C PHE A 311 18.10 0.15 9.32
N LEU A 312 18.69 0.89 10.25
CA LEU A 312 18.17 1.06 11.62
C LEU A 312 16.95 2.00 11.63
N CYS A 313 17.02 3.11 10.88
CA CYS A 313 15.99 4.14 10.82
C CYS A 313 15.66 4.53 9.37
N PHE A 314 14.43 4.96 9.13
CA PHE A 314 13.97 5.55 7.88
C PHE A 314 13.27 6.87 8.21
N ALA A 315 13.70 7.97 7.60
CA ALA A 315 13.14 9.29 7.78
C ALA A 315 12.78 9.88 6.42
N LEU A 316 11.74 10.71 6.37
CA LEU A 316 11.53 11.57 5.22
C LEU A 316 12.49 12.75 5.31
N GLN A 317 12.91 13.30 4.18
CA GLN A 317 13.89 14.40 4.18
C GLN A 317 13.40 15.63 4.96
N ALA A 318 12.10 15.92 4.89
CA ALA A 318 11.46 16.98 5.65
C ALA A 318 11.53 16.78 7.18
N ASP A 319 11.68 15.55 7.65
CA ASP A 319 11.77 15.20 9.09
C ASP A 319 13.09 15.67 9.72
N ILE A 320 14.10 16.00 8.91
CA ILE A 320 15.41 16.44 9.39
C ILE A 320 15.34 17.86 9.97
N ALA A 321 14.49 18.73 9.41
CA ALA A 321 14.28 20.09 9.94
C ALA A 321 13.78 20.11 11.40
N PRO A 322 12.67 19.44 11.78
CA PRO A 322 12.24 19.39 13.17
C PRO A 322 13.21 18.65 14.09
N LEU A 323 13.98 17.67 13.57
CA LEU A 323 15.08 17.05 14.32
C LEU A 323 16.15 18.08 14.71
N MET A 324 16.64 18.84 13.72
CA MET A 324 17.63 19.89 13.94
C MET A 324 17.11 20.96 14.90
N ALA A 325 15.89 21.44 14.68
CA ALA A 325 15.27 22.46 15.53
C ALA A 325 15.17 21.99 17.00
N SER A 326 14.76 20.74 17.22
CA SER A 326 14.64 20.16 18.56
C SER A 326 15.99 19.96 19.25
N LEU A 327 17.06 19.63 18.51
CA LEU A 327 18.39 19.41 19.08
C LEU A 327 19.00 20.70 19.67
N ILE A 328 18.84 21.84 18.99
CA ILE A 328 19.39 23.13 19.43
C ILE A 328 18.36 24.05 20.09
N GLY A 329 17.09 23.67 20.11
CA GLY A 329 16.02 24.41 20.79
C GLY A 329 15.65 25.71 20.10
N VAL A 330 15.56 25.69 18.77
CA VAL A 330 15.01 26.80 17.97
C VAL A 330 13.57 26.47 17.56
N PRO A 331 12.77 27.47 17.13
CA PRO A 331 11.47 27.17 16.57
C PRO A 331 11.55 26.21 15.38
N ILE A 332 10.54 25.37 15.24
CA ILE A 332 10.40 24.50 14.06
C ILE A 332 9.98 25.42 12.88
N PRO A 333 10.63 25.33 11.71
CA PRO A 333 10.32 26.20 10.59
C PRO A 333 8.83 26.22 10.28
N VAL A 334 8.26 27.40 10.04
CA VAL A 334 6.81 27.56 10.14
C VAL A 334 6.02 26.76 9.09
N ASN A 335 6.65 26.46 7.95
CA ASN A 335 6.10 25.64 6.88
C ASN A 335 6.52 24.17 6.93
N SER A 336 7.25 23.75 7.96
CA SER A 336 7.70 22.37 8.07
C SER A 336 6.51 21.41 8.16
N VAL A 337 6.49 20.42 7.26
CA VAL A 337 5.57 19.26 7.28
C VAL A 337 6.24 18.02 7.86
N GLY A 338 7.51 18.13 8.27
CA GLY A 338 8.30 17.04 8.81
C GLY A 338 7.76 16.54 10.15
N VAL A 339 7.87 15.23 10.36
CA VAL A 339 7.52 14.55 11.60
C VAL A 339 8.78 14.22 12.37
N LEU A 340 8.88 14.71 13.62
CA LEU A 340 10.07 14.53 14.44
C LEU A 340 10.49 13.05 14.57
N PRO A 341 11.67 12.63 14.07
CA PRO A 341 12.09 11.23 14.08
C PRO A 341 12.70 10.87 15.44
N LEU A 342 11.85 10.52 16.40
CA LEU A 342 12.21 10.25 17.80
C LEU A 342 13.31 9.24 18.03
N LEU A 343 13.50 8.30 17.09
CA LEU A 343 14.54 7.28 17.18
C LEU A 343 15.95 7.86 17.19
N TYR A 344 16.13 9.08 16.69
CA TYR A 344 17.41 9.79 16.73
C TYR A 344 17.65 10.51 18.07
N LEU A 345 16.60 10.82 18.84
CA LEU A 345 16.70 11.64 20.06
C LEU A 345 16.95 10.81 21.33
N ASN A 346 18.10 11.04 21.98
CA ASN A 346 18.43 10.52 23.30
C ASN A 346 18.22 11.59 24.37
N ASN A 347 16.97 11.71 24.80
CA ASN A 347 16.57 12.62 25.88
C ASN A 347 15.45 11.97 26.71
N SER A 348 15.07 12.62 27.81
CA SER A 348 13.96 12.21 28.66
C SER A 348 12.65 12.04 27.87
N ASP A 349 11.77 11.16 28.34
CA ASP A 349 10.46 10.96 27.72
C ASP A 349 9.60 12.23 27.78
N GLN A 350 9.79 13.06 28.81
CA GLN A 350 9.18 14.39 28.89
C GLN A 350 9.65 15.29 27.73
N PHE A 351 10.97 15.36 27.49
CA PHE A 351 11.50 16.15 26.38
C PHE A 351 10.95 15.67 25.04
N LYS A 352 10.97 14.36 24.79
CA LYS A 352 10.41 13.79 23.56
C LYS A 352 8.92 14.10 23.41
N ALA A 353 8.14 13.98 24.47
CA ALA A 353 6.71 14.27 24.46
C ALA A 353 6.43 15.75 24.11
N GLU A 354 7.15 16.67 24.77
CA GLU A 354 7.04 18.11 24.47
C GLU A 354 7.50 18.43 23.04
N SER A 355 8.59 17.81 22.55
CA SER A 355 9.05 18.06 21.17
C SER A 355 8.05 17.58 20.11
N ILE A 356 7.42 16.42 20.30
CA ILE A 356 6.36 15.95 19.39
C ILE A 356 5.13 16.85 19.49
N TYR A 357 4.77 17.28 20.70
CA TYR A 357 3.66 18.19 20.91
C TYR A 357 3.89 19.51 20.18
N THR A 358 5.05 20.15 20.35
CA THR A 358 5.44 21.36 19.61
C THR A 358 5.41 21.14 18.10
N ASN A 359 5.96 20.03 17.59
CA ASN A 359 5.91 19.69 16.17
C ASN A 359 4.47 19.56 15.65
N ALA A 360 3.59 18.92 16.42
CA ALA A 360 2.17 18.81 16.07
C ALA A 360 1.44 20.17 16.09
N ILE A 361 1.75 21.05 17.05
CA ILE A 361 1.19 22.40 17.09
C ILE A 361 1.66 23.22 15.88
N GLN A 362 2.92 23.11 15.47
CA GLN A 362 3.42 23.82 14.27
C GLN A 362 2.67 23.41 13.00
N ILE A 363 2.40 22.11 12.81
CA ILE A 363 1.59 21.60 11.69
C ILE A 363 0.14 22.06 11.82
N LEU A 364 -0.42 22.08 13.04
CA LEU A 364 -1.78 22.54 13.29
C LEU A 364 -1.97 24.03 12.98
N GLU A 365 -0.97 24.87 13.25
CA GLU A 365 -1.03 26.30 12.91
C GLU A 365 -1.09 26.53 11.40
N GLN A 366 -0.33 25.77 10.59
CA GLN A 366 -0.45 25.78 9.13
C GLN A 366 -1.89 25.46 8.69
N PHE A 367 -2.48 24.42 9.27
CA PHE A 367 -3.85 24.03 8.99
C PHE A 367 -4.87 25.11 9.36
N LYS A 368 -4.76 25.72 10.55
CA LYS A 368 -5.66 26.79 11.00
C LYS A 368 -5.61 28.00 10.08
N VAL A 369 -4.40 28.44 9.71
CA VAL A 369 -4.23 29.59 8.82
C VAL A 369 -4.79 29.29 7.43
N LYS A 370 -4.48 28.14 6.83
CA LYS A 370 -5.05 27.74 5.52
C LYS A 370 -6.56 27.58 5.57
N MET A 371 -7.11 27.00 6.64
CA MET A 371 -8.56 26.91 6.83
C MET A 371 -9.21 28.29 6.85
N THR A 372 -8.62 29.23 7.59
CA THR A 372 -9.13 30.61 7.72
C THR A 372 -9.08 31.32 6.38
N GLN A 373 -7.95 31.25 5.67
CA GLN A 373 -7.81 31.81 4.32
C GLN A 373 -8.87 31.24 3.34
N LYS A 374 -9.09 29.93 3.34
CA LYS A 374 -10.12 29.31 2.49
C LYS A 374 -11.53 29.70 2.90
N LYS A 375 -11.81 29.83 4.20
CA LYS A 375 -13.10 30.29 4.71
C LYS A 375 -13.41 31.73 4.30
N GLU A 376 -12.43 32.62 4.33
CA GLU A 376 -12.59 34.04 3.96
C GLU A 376 -12.73 34.25 2.46
N THR A 377 -12.09 33.40 1.64
CA THR A 377 -12.10 33.50 0.17
C THR A 377 -13.21 32.68 -0.49
N THR A 378 -13.95 31.86 0.26
CA THR A 378 -15.04 31.01 -0.25
C THR A 378 -16.39 31.54 0.24
N LEU A 379 -17.42 31.51 -0.61
CA LEU A 379 -18.78 31.82 -0.18
C LEU A 379 -19.20 30.88 0.96
N SER A 380 -19.79 31.43 2.02
CA SER A 380 -20.04 30.71 3.28
C SER A 380 -20.81 29.40 3.13
N PHE A 381 -21.68 29.28 2.13
CA PHE A 381 -22.46 28.06 1.87
C PHE A 381 -21.71 26.97 1.08
N PHE A 382 -20.58 27.28 0.45
CA PHE A 382 -19.70 26.31 -0.21
C PHE A 382 -18.51 25.88 0.67
N PHE A 383 -18.21 26.64 1.73
CA PHE A 383 -17.15 26.28 2.66
C PHE A 383 -17.59 25.11 3.55
N THR A 384 -16.84 24.02 3.50
CA THR A 384 -17.01 22.87 4.41
C THR A 384 -15.75 22.72 5.27
N PRO A 385 -15.85 22.78 6.61
CA PRO A 385 -14.70 22.57 7.48
C PRO A 385 -14.21 21.12 7.37
N PHE A 386 -12.90 20.91 7.46
CA PHE A 386 -12.30 19.58 7.43
C PHE A 386 -12.56 18.84 8.75
N GLN A 387 -13.65 18.06 8.79
CA GLN A 387 -14.07 17.32 9.99
C GLN A 387 -13.14 16.15 10.34
N SER A 388 -12.29 15.70 9.40
CA SER A 388 -11.42 14.54 9.61
C SER A 388 -10.40 14.74 10.74
N VAL A 389 -10.07 15.99 11.10
CA VAL A 389 -9.19 16.24 12.26
C VAL A 389 -9.84 15.74 13.54
N ILE A 390 -11.15 15.98 13.70
CA ILE A 390 -11.90 15.50 14.87
C ILE A 390 -12.06 13.99 14.78
N SER A 391 -12.34 13.41 13.60
CA SER A 391 -12.44 11.96 13.48
C SER A 391 -11.11 11.27 13.78
N HIS A 392 -9.97 11.77 13.28
CA HIS A 392 -8.66 11.22 13.59
C HIS A 392 -8.22 11.46 15.03
N ALA A 393 -8.56 12.61 15.63
CA ALA A 393 -8.33 12.84 17.05
C ALA A 393 -9.18 11.91 17.92
N LEU A 394 -10.44 11.68 17.54
CA LEU A 394 -11.33 10.72 18.19
C LEU A 394 -10.87 9.28 17.92
N GLU A 395 -10.36 8.95 16.75
CA GLU A 395 -9.75 7.65 16.45
C GLU A 395 -8.51 7.42 17.30
N GLY A 396 -7.65 8.44 17.45
CA GLY A 396 -6.51 8.41 18.37
C GLY A 396 -6.95 8.26 19.83
N LEU A 397 -7.97 9.00 20.25
CA LEU A 397 -8.53 8.89 21.60
C LEU A 397 -9.18 7.52 21.83
N VAL A 398 -9.94 7.00 20.86
CA VAL A 398 -10.54 5.66 20.89
C VAL A 398 -9.45 4.61 20.85
N TYR A 399 -8.37 4.81 20.08
CA TYR A 399 -7.20 3.93 20.07
C TYR A 399 -6.58 3.85 21.46
N TYR A 400 -6.36 4.98 22.14
CA TYR A 400 -5.83 4.96 23.51
C TYR A 400 -6.83 4.41 24.53
N HIS A 401 -8.13 4.73 24.42
CA HIS A 401 -9.17 4.16 25.27
C HIS A 401 -9.35 2.64 25.07
N THR A 402 -9.06 2.14 23.87
CA THR A 402 -9.16 0.72 23.52
C THR A 402 -7.81 0.07 23.33
N TYR A 403 -6.74 0.71 23.80
CA TYR A 403 -5.36 0.30 23.55
C TYR A 403 -5.11 -1.14 24.01
N ASP A 404 -5.61 -1.44 25.21
CA ASP A 404 -5.51 -2.77 25.80
C ASP A 404 -6.57 -3.75 25.26
N ARG A 405 -7.57 -3.29 24.50
CA ARG A 405 -8.70 -4.11 24.04
C ARG A 405 -8.24 -5.25 23.16
N PHE A 406 -7.26 -5.03 22.28
CA PHE A 406 -6.73 -6.11 21.43
C PHE A 406 -5.95 -7.13 22.29
N PHE A 407 -5.08 -6.66 23.18
CA PHE A 407 -4.29 -7.53 24.07
C PHE A 407 -5.20 -8.38 24.99
N LEU A 408 -6.12 -7.74 25.71
CA LEU A 408 -7.10 -8.42 26.56
C LEU A 408 -8.07 -9.27 25.76
N GLY A 409 -8.51 -8.78 24.61
CA GLY A 409 -9.39 -9.50 23.69
C GLY A 409 -8.76 -10.79 23.20
N CYS A 410 -7.48 -10.77 22.83
CA CYS A 410 -6.73 -11.98 22.49
C CYS A 410 -6.69 -12.94 23.67
N SER A 411 -6.42 -12.45 24.88
CA SER A 411 -6.37 -13.28 26.09
C SER A 411 -7.71 -13.94 26.40
N VAL A 412 -8.81 -13.19 26.34
CA VAL A 412 -10.17 -13.67 26.62
C VAL A 412 -10.65 -14.65 25.54
N VAL A 413 -10.40 -14.34 24.26
CA VAL A 413 -10.71 -15.25 23.15
C VAL A 413 -9.93 -16.54 23.27
N LEU A 414 -8.64 -16.47 23.61
CA LEU A 414 -7.86 -17.65 23.97
C LEU A 414 -8.57 -18.39 25.12
N GLY A 415 -8.92 -17.74 26.23
CA GLY A 415 -9.65 -18.38 27.33
C GLY A 415 -10.89 -19.18 26.89
N PHE A 416 -11.78 -18.58 26.10
CA PHE A 416 -13.02 -19.24 25.64
C PHE A 416 -12.79 -20.38 24.64
N VAL A 417 -11.87 -20.18 23.68
CA VAL A 417 -11.53 -21.22 22.69
C VAL A 417 -10.86 -22.40 23.37
N GLY A 418 -9.97 -22.13 24.34
CA GLY A 418 -9.41 -23.15 25.20
C GLY A 418 -10.53 -23.89 25.95
N TRP A 419 -11.41 -23.17 26.65
CA TRP A 419 -12.40 -23.81 27.51
C TRP A 419 -13.34 -24.74 26.73
N THR A 420 -13.84 -24.26 25.61
CA THR A 420 -14.75 -25.02 24.75
C THR A 420 -14.07 -26.28 24.22
N SER A 421 -12.82 -26.14 23.77
CA SER A 421 -12.04 -27.27 23.30
C SER A 421 -11.83 -28.29 24.43
N TYR A 422 -11.50 -27.84 25.64
CA TYR A 422 -11.27 -28.72 26.80
C TYR A 422 -12.50 -29.55 27.14
N VAL A 423 -13.69 -28.93 27.13
CA VAL A 423 -14.95 -29.62 27.41
C VAL A 423 -15.25 -30.70 26.35
N ILE A 424 -15.10 -30.37 25.06
CA ILE A 424 -15.26 -31.33 23.96
C ILE A 424 -14.32 -32.53 24.14
N LEU A 425 -13.11 -32.26 24.59
CA LEU A 425 -12.06 -33.25 24.79
C LEU A 425 -12.27 -34.14 26.00
N LEU A 426 -12.82 -33.58 27.07
CA LEU A 426 -13.32 -34.33 28.22
C LEU A 426 -14.40 -35.32 27.79
N ILE A 427 -15.38 -34.89 27.01
CA ILE A 427 -16.46 -35.76 26.52
C ILE A 427 -15.86 -36.91 25.68
N LEU A 428 -14.94 -36.60 24.75
CA LEU A 428 -14.29 -37.60 23.91
C LEU A 428 -13.39 -38.56 24.71
N LYS A 429 -12.66 -38.08 25.73
CA LYS A 429 -11.86 -38.93 26.62
C LYS A 429 -12.71 -39.96 27.36
N THR A 430 -13.91 -39.54 27.79
CA THR A 430 -14.84 -40.35 28.58
C THR A 430 -15.46 -41.47 27.76
N HIS A 431 -15.53 -41.31 26.43
CA HIS A 431 -16.14 -42.27 25.53
C HIS A 431 -15.16 -43.01 24.58
N ALA A 432 -13.90 -42.55 24.44
CA ALA A 432 -12.94 -43.10 23.47
C ALA A 432 -11.53 -43.45 24.03
N GLY A 433 -11.30 -43.37 25.34
CA GLY A 433 -10.18 -44.05 26.00
C GLY A 433 -8.76 -43.52 25.74
N LEU A 434 -8.58 -42.24 25.39
CA LEU A 434 -7.25 -41.65 25.18
C LEU A 434 -6.58 -41.22 26.50
N ARG A 435 -5.34 -41.67 26.75
CA ARG A 435 -4.52 -41.28 27.92
C ARG A 435 -3.08 -40.95 27.52
N ARG A 436 -2.67 -39.69 27.67
CA ARG A 436 -1.32 -39.27 28.09
C ARG A 436 -1.35 -37.87 28.75
N PRO A 437 -0.58 -37.60 29.81
CA PRO A 437 -0.50 -36.28 30.44
C PRO A 437 0.58 -35.38 29.78
N PRO A 438 0.33 -34.06 29.66
CA PRO A 438 1.33 -33.09 29.21
C PRO A 438 2.31 -32.66 30.33
N SER A 439 3.49 -32.14 29.96
CA SER A 439 4.55 -31.70 30.91
C SER A 439 4.18 -30.42 31.67
N HIS A 440 4.15 -30.49 33.01
CA HIS A 440 3.75 -29.40 33.91
C HIS A 440 4.70 -28.19 33.91
N THR A 441 5.97 -28.37 33.54
CA THR A 441 7.02 -27.34 33.63
C THR A 441 6.74 -26.13 32.74
N LEU A 442 6.16 -26.34 31.54
CA LEU A 442 5.88 -25.26 30.59
C LEU A 442 4.80 -24.31 31.10
N CYS A 443 3.77 -24.83 31.76
CA CYS A 443 2.66 -24.06 32.30
C CYS A 443 3.14 -23.08 33.38
N VAL A 444 3.98 -23.56 34.32
CA VAL A 444 4.54 -22.76 35.41
C VAL A 444 5.42 -21.63 34.88
N CYS A 445 6.28 -21.91 33.90
CA CYS A 445 7.13 -20.88 33.29
C CYS A 445 6.30 -19.76 32.63
N VAL A 446 5.24 -20.12 31.90
CA VAL A 446 4.36 -19.14 31.23
C VAL A 446 3.60 -18.29 32.25
N THR A 447 3.09 -18.89 33.33
CA THR A 447 2.41 -18.17 34.41
C THR A 447 3.32 -17.15 35.11
N VAL A 448 4.57 -17.51 35.40
CA VAL A 448 5.54 -16.60 36.04
C VAL A 448 5.86 -15.41 35.12
N VAL A 449 6.10 -15.66 33.83
CA VAL A 449 6.40 -14.61 32.85
C VAL A 449 5.26 -13.61 32.72
N ILE A 450 4.01 -14.08 32.60
CA ILE A 450 2.83 -13.20 32.50
C ILE A 450 2.66 -12.38 33.78
N THR A 451 2.85 -12.99 34.96
CA THR A 451 2.69 -12.29 36.24
C THR A 451 3.73 -11.18 36.43
N VAL A 452 5.01 -11.46 36.10
CA VAL A 452 6.10 -10.47 36.19
C VAL A 452 5.88 -9.33 35.19
N PHE A 453 5.44 -9.65 33.97
CA PHE A 453 5.12 -8.64 32.96
C PHE A 453 4.03 -7.67 33.42
N LEU A 454 2.91 -8.19 33.95
CA LEU A 454 1.81 -7.35 34.45
C LEU A 454 2.21 -6.54 35.70
N PHE A 455 3.14 -7.05 36.51
CA PHE A 455 3.65 -6.34 37.69
C PHE A 455 4.52 -5.15 37.27
N ILE A 456 5.43 -5.33 36.32
CA ILE A 456 6.26 -4.25 35.77
C ILE A 456 5.38 -3.15 35.15
N GLN A 457 4.29 -3.53 34.48
CA GLN A 457 3.35 -2.59 33.87
C GLN A 457 2.41 -1.92 34.89
N SER A 458 2.50 -2.24 36.18
CA SER A 458 1.57 -1.75 37.21
C SER A 458 0.09 -1.95 36.81
N SER A 459 -0.20 -3.08 36.14
CA SER A 459 -1.52 -3.34 35.55
C SER A 459 -2.62 -3.52 36.61
N PRO A 460 -3.88 -3.20 36.29
CA PRO A 460 -5.01 -3.44 37.19
C PRO A 460 -5.15 -4.94 37.53
N VAL A 461 -5.63 -5.24 38.75
CA VAL A 461 -5.79 -6.63 39.24
C VAL A 461 -6.65 -7.49 38.31
N THR A 462 -7.63 -6.89 37.62
CA THR A 462 -8.48 -7.58 36.65
C THR A 462 -7.70 -8.18 35.48
N TYR A 463 -6.58 -7.57 35.06
CA TYR A 463 -5.77 -8.05 33.94
C TYR A 463 -5.06 -9.36 34.28
N TYR A 464 -4.65 -9.54 35.55
CA TYR A 464 -4.07 -10.80 36.02
C TYR A 464 -5.05 -11.96 35.90
N ILE A 465 -6.32 -11.72 36.21
CA ILE A 465 -7.38 -12.74 36.08
C ILE A 465 -7.55 -13.11 34.60
N TYR A 466 -7.67 -12.11 33.72
CA TYR A 466 -7.91 -12.32 32.29
C TYR A 466 -6.74 -12.97 31.56
N CYS A 467 -5.50 -12.70 31.98
CA CYS A 467 -4.29 -13.22 31.35
C CYS A 467 -3.82 -14.56 31.91
N LEU A 468 -4.11 -14.88 33.17
CA LEU A 468 -3.69 -16.13 33.79
C LEU A 468 -4.72 -17.26 33.62
N LEU A 469 -6.01 -16.96 33.55
CA LEU A 469 -7.08 -17.96 33.41
C LEU A 469 -6.99 -18.83 32.13
N PRO A 470 -6.59 -18.30 30.95
CA PRO A 470 -6.42 -19.11 29.74
C PRO A 470 -5.29 -20.14 29.82
N VAL A 471 -4.27 -19.92 30.66
CA VAL A 471 -3.05 -20.75 30.73
C VAL A 471 -3.34 -22.21 31.14
N PRO A 472 -4.03 -22.51 32.26
CA PRO A 472 -4.38 -23.89 32.64
C PRO A 472 -5.40 -24.53 31.69
N VAL A 473 -6.26 -23.72 31.06
CA VAL A 473 -7.28 -24.18 30.14
C VAL A 473 -6.65 -24.65 28.83
N TRP A 474 -5.79 -23.85 28.20
CA TRP A 474 -5.10 -24.24 26.97
C TRP A 474 -4.08 -25.34 27.17
N TYR A 475 -3.42 -25.40 28.33
CA TYR A 475 -2.62 -26.55 28.74
C TYR A 475 -3.43 -27.86 28.65
N SER A 476 -4.73 -27.79 28.95
CA SER A 476 -5.64 -28.94 28.86
C SER A 476 -6.21 -29.20 27.47
N VAL A 477 -6.06 -28.27 26.52
CA VAL A 477 -6.67 -28.31 25.18
C VAL A 477 -5.69 -28.73 24.10
N VAL A 478 -4.49 -28.12 24.12
CA VAL A 478 -3.35 -28.52 23.29
C VAL A 478 -3.08 -30.01 23.50
N SER A 479 -3.46 -30.55 24.65
CA SER A 479 -3.37 -31.96 24.96
C SER A 479 -4.26 -32.90 24.13
N PHE A 480 -5.11 -32.41 23.21
CA PHE A 480 -5.97 -33.33 22.45
C PHE A 480 -6.28 -33.06 20.96
N PHE A 481 -5.96 -31.93 20.32
CA PHE A 481 -6.39 -31.76 18.92
C PHE A 481 -5.40 -31.08 17.99
N HIS A 482 -5.30 -31.62 16.78
CA HIS A 482 -4.88 -30.93 15.57
C HIS A 482 -5.99 -31.00 14.47
N ARG A 483 -6.52 -29.82 14.06
CA ARG A 483 -6.90 -29.25 12.72
C ARG A 483 -7.92 -29.87 11.69
N ALA A 484 -9.17 -30.28 12.01
CA ALA A 484 -10.12 -30.80 10.96
C ALA A 484 -11.55 -30.19 10.82
N MET A 485 -11.88 -29.04 11.43
CA MET A 485 -13.31 -28.66 11.65
C MET A 485 -14.04 -27.81 10.58
N LEU A 486 -13.41 -27.36 9.50
CA LEU A 486 -14.10 -26.53 8.48
C LEU A 486 -14.93 -27.33 7.45
N THR A 487 -14.65 -28.63 7.29
CA THR A 487 -15.41 -29.54 6.41
C THR A 487 -16.86 -29.78 6.89
N VAL A 488 -17.15 -29.43 8.15
CA VAL A 488 -18.38 -29.84 8.85
C VAL A 488 -19.60 -29.01 8.45
N GLY A 489 -19.45 -27.70 8.20
CA GLY A 489 -20.59 -26.81 7.90
C GLY A 489 -21.30 -27.12 6.58
N LEU A 490 -20.53 -27.48 5.54
CA LEU A 490 -21.08 -27.81 4.22
C LEU A 490 -21.63 -29.24 4.16
N ALA A 491 -21.15 -30.14 5.04
CA ALA A 491 -21.74 -31.46 5.22
C ALA A 491 -23.16 -31.39 5.82
N VAL A 492 -23.47 -30.42 6.67
CA VAL A 492 -24.79 -30.28 7.32
C VAL A 492 -25.89 -29.89 6.33
N VAL A 493 -25.62 -28.96 5.41
CA VAL A 493 -26.59 -28.49 4.40
C VAL A 493 -26.88 -29.55 3.33
N SER A 494 -25.93 -30.46 3.10
CA SER A 494 -26.05 -31.52 2.11
C SER A 494 -27.20 -32.51 2.40
N VAL A 495 -27.65 -32.61 3.66
CA VAL A 495 -28.66 -33.58 4.15
C VAL A 495 -30.10 -33.05 4.10
N TRP A 496 -30.34 -31.78 3.72
CA TRP A 496 -31.66 -31.14 3.74
C TRP A 496 -32.80 -31.90 3.01
N PRO A 497 -32.60 -32.47 1.80
CA PRO A 497 -33.65 -33.23 1.10
C PRO A 497 -34.12 -34.49 1.85
N ILE A 498 -33.28 -35.04 2.73
CA ILE A 498 -33.58 -36.20 3.56
C ILE A 498 -34.44 -35.76 4.76
N LEU A 499 -34.05 -34.67 5.43
CA LEU A 499 -34.76 -34.12 6.59
C LEU A 499 -36.15 -33.57 6.25
N SER A 500 -36.36 -33.11 5.01
CA SER A 500 -37.63 -32.55 4.53
C SER A 500 -38.59 -33.60 3.94
N GLY A 501 -38.20 -34.88 3.89
CA GLY A 501 -39.00 -35.96 3.29
C GLY A 501 -39.10 -35.93 1.76
N LEU A 502 -38.41 -35.00 1.10
CA LEU A 502 -38.37 -34.87 -0.36
C LEU A 502 -37.60 -36.00 -1.03
N TYR A 503 -36.69 -36.66 -0.31
CA TYR A 503 -35.93 -37.83 -0.78
C TYR A 503 -36.83 -38.97 -1.30
N GLY A 504 -37.97 -39.23 -0.64
CA GLY A 504 -38.90 -40.27 -1.06
C GLY A 504 -39.66 -39.96 -2.36
N LYS A 505 -39.79 -38.68 -2.72
CA LYS A 505 -40.52 -38.22 -3.91
C LYS A 505 -39.60 -37.93 -5.11
N ALA A 506 -38.38 -37.45 -4.85
CA ALA A 506 -37.42 -37.04 -5.87
C ALA A 506 -36.01 -37.56 -5.56
N LYS A 507 -35.85 -38.89 -5.52
CA LYS A 507 -34.61 -39.59 -5.12
C LYS A 507 -33.38 -39.17 -5.92
N PHE A 508 -33.48 -39.14 -7.26
CA PHE A 508 -32.37 -38.79 -8.14
C PHE A 508 -31.88 -37.34 -7.93
N ARG A 509 -32.82 -36.40 -7.83
CA ARG A 509 -32.51 -34.97 -7.61
C ARG A 509 -31.91 -34.71 -6.23
N SER A 510 -32.40 -35.42 -5.20
CA SER A 510 -31.88 -35.32 -3.83
C SER A 510 -30.44 -35.81 -3.69
N VAL A 511 -30.08 -36.90 -4.38
CA VAL A 511 -28.70 -37.40 -4.43
C VAL A 511 -27.79 -36.42 -5.18
N SER A 512 -28.28 -35.82 -6.26
CA SER A 512 -27.53 -34.80 -7.00
C SER A 512 -27.23 -33.54 -6.17
N TRP A 513 -28.14 -33.14 -5.27
CA TRP A 513 -27.95 -32.02 -4.34
C TRP A 513 -26.85 -32.31 -3.32
N LEU A 514 -26.90 -33.50 -2.70
CA LEU A 514 -25.91 -33.96 -1.74
C LEU A 514 -24.50 -33.92 -2.34
N LEU A 515 -24.33 -34.47 -3.55
CA LEU A 515 -23.06 -34.50 -4.26
C LEU A 515 -22.58 -33.08 -4.61
N GLY A 516 -23.46 -32.21 -5.09
CA GLY A 516 -23.12 -30.81 -5.38
C GLY A 516 -22.63 -30.02 -4.16
N CYS A 517 -23.30 -30.20 -3.00
CA CYS A 517 -22.88 -29.56 -1.73
C CYS A 517 -21.52 -30.07 -1.25
N LEU A 518 -21.25 -31.38 -1.36
CA LEU A 518 -19.97 -31.97 -0.96
C LEU A 518 -18.82 -31.57 -1.90
N CYS A 519 -19.08 -31.45 -3.20
CA CYS A 519 -18.10 -30.91 -4.15
C CYS A 519 -17.76 -29.46 -3.83
N LEU A 520 -18.75 -28.62 -3.51
CA LEU A 520 -18.52 -27.24 -3.04
C LEU A 520 -17.82 -27.18 -1.67
N ALA A 521 -18.04 -28.18 -0.81
CA ALA A 521 -17.36 -28.33 0.49
C ALA A 521 -15.85 -28.55 0.39
N ALA A 522 -15.36 -29.03 -0.75
CA ALA A 522 -13.94 -29.26 -0.98
C ALA A 522 -13.17 -27.96 -1.27
N PHE A 523 -13.81 -26.93 -1.86
CA PHE A 523 -13.13 -25.70 -2.27
C PHE A 523 -12.51 -24.90 -1.10
N PRO A 524 -13.18 -24.76 0.06
CA PRO A 524 -12.57 -24.13 1.25
C PRO A 524 -11.38 -24.91 1.85
N LEU A 525 -11.20 -26.18 1.47
CA LEU A 525 -10.12 -27.05 1.94
C LEU A 525 -8.93 -27.08 0.97
N MET A 526 -9.05 -26.44 -0.20
CA MET A 526 -7.97 -26.35 -1.17
C MET A 526 -6.98 -25.24 -0.80
N PRO A 527 -5.67 -25.43 -1.04
CA PRO A 527 -4.65 -24.44 -0.73
C PRO A 527 -4.85 -23.17 -1.58
N VAL A 528 -4.75 -22.01 -0.92
CA VAL A 528 -5.00 -20.66 -1.50
C VAL A 528 -3.94 -20.24 -2.54
N VAL A 529 -2.87 -21.03 -2.72
CA VAL A 529 -1.77 -20.74 -3.66
C VAL A 529 -1.31 -22.03 -4.33
N GLY A 530 -1.69 -22.23 -5.60
CA GLY A 530 -0.96 -23.12 -6.49
C GLY A 530 0.30 -22.39 -6.94
N ARG A 531 1.49 -22.88 -6.56
CA ARG A 531 2.77 -22.31 -7.03
C ARG A 531 2.99 -22.52 -8.53
N GLU A 532 2.19 -23.36 -9.17
CA GLU A 532 2.25 -23.65 -10.59
C GLU A 532 0.83 -23.71 -11.18
N PRO A 533 0.59 -23.14 -12.37
CA PRO A 533 -0.69 -23.23 -13.06
C PRO A 533 -1.02 -24.69 -13.38
N ASN A 534 -2.24 -25.12 -13.09
CA ASN A 534 -2.72 -26.47 -13.38
C ASN A 534 -3.80 -26.43 -14.45
N ILE A 535 -3.36 -26.34 -15.70
CA ILE A 535 -4.23 -26.15 -16.87
C ILE A 535 -5.10 -27.38 -17.15
N HIS A 536 -4.69 -28.57 -16.70
CA HIS A 536 -5.51 -29.77 -16.79
C HIS A 536 -6.84 -29.62 -16.03
N LEU A 537 -6.87 -28.89 -14.91
CA LEU A 537 -8.11 -28.60 -14.18
C LEU A 537 -9.02 -27.64 -14.97
N VAL A 538 -8.45 -26.71 -15.73
CA VAL A 538 -9.21 -25.81 -16.62
C VAL A 538 -9.85 -26.60 -17.76
N THR A 539 -9.11 -27.55 -18.35
CA THR A 539 -9.68 -28.48 -19.35
C THR A 539 -10.75 -29.38 -18.75
N CYS A 540 -10.55 -29.89 -17.53
CA CYS A 540 -11.57 -30.65 -16.80
C CYS A 540 -12.84 -29.82 -16.53
N ALA A 541 -12.69 -28.54 -16.20
CA ALA A 541 -13.82 -27.63 -16.02
C ALA A 541 -14.61 -27.40 -17.31
N GLY A 542 -13.92 -27.29 -18.45
CA GLY A 542 -14.57 -27.26 -19.77
C GLY A 542 -15.36 -28.52 -20.06
N ALA A 543 -14.77 -29.70 -19.84
CA ALA A 543 -15.45 -30.98 -20.02
C ALA A 543 -16.68 -31.13 -19.09
N LEU A 544 -16.57 -30.69 -17.84
CA LEU A 544 -17.69 -30.68 -16.88
C LEU A 544 -18.81 -29.72 -17.31
N THR A 545 -18.45 -28.56 -17.86
CA THR A 545 -19.39 -27.58 -18.41
C THR A 545 -20.16 -28.16 -19.62
N LEU A 546 -19.48 -28.89 -20.50
CA LEU A 546 -20.12 -29.57 -21.63
C LEU A 546 -21.04 -30.69 -21.16
N PHE A 547 -20.56 -31.55 -20.25
CA PHE A 547 -21.34 -32.65 -19.70
C PHE A 547 -22.64 -32.15 -19.04
N THR A 548 -22.54 -31.10 -18.20
CA THR A 548 -23.71 -30.50 -17.54
C THR A 548 -24.67 -29.86 -18.55
N SER A 549 -24.16 -29.20 -19.59
CA SER A 549 -24.98 -28.62 -20.66
C SER A 549 -25.73 -29.67 -21.50
N VAL A 550 -25.10 -30.82 -21.81
CA VAL A 550 -25.73 -31.91 -22.55
C VAL A 550 -26.80 -32.59 -21.69
N CYS A 551 -26.50 -32.86 -20.42
CA CYS A 551 -27.48 -33.40 -19.48
C CYS A 551 -28.71 -32.50 -19.36
N TYR A 552 -28.49 -31.19 -19.31
CA TYR A 552 -29.55 -30.19 -19.29
C TYR A 552 -30.44 -30.23 -20.54
N LEU A 553 -29.83 -30.26 -21.74
CA LEU A 553 -30.58 -30.32 -23.00
C LEU A 553 -31.34 -31.64 -23.16
N LEU A 554 -30.76 -32.77 -22.75
CA LEU A 554 -31.43 -34.07 -22.75
C LEU A 554 -32.63 -34.08 -21.80
N SER A 555 -32.49 -33.49 -20.61
CA SER A 555 -33.59 -33.33 -19.66
C SER A 555 -34.69 -32.38 -20.16
N SER A 556 -34.32 -31.33 -20.92
CA SER A 556 -35.28 -30.37 -21.50
C SER A 556 -36.03 -30.96 -22.70
N ARG A 557 -35.34 -31.76 -23.54
CA ARG A 557 -35.89 -32.42 -24.73
C ARG A 557 -37.04 -33.38 -24.43
N GLN A 558 -37.05 -33.96 -23.23
CA GLN A 558 -38.18 -34.79 -22.77
C GLN A 558 -39.46 -33.98 -22.51
N ARG A 559 -39.35 -32.65 -22.38
CA ARG A 559 -40.46 -31.76 -22.03
C ARG A 559 -40.90 -30.81 -23.15
N THR A 560 -39.99 -30.42 -24.05
CA THR A 560 -40.32 -29.53 -25.19
C THR A 560 -39.56 -29.92 -26.48
N PRO A 561 -40.15 -29.77 -27.68
CA PRO A 561 -39.50 -30.09 -28.96
C PRO A 561 -38.42 -29.08 -29.35
N LEU A 562 -37.39 -29.56 -30.06
CA LEU A 562 -36.22 -28.78 -30.51
C LEU A 562 -36.60 -27.77 -31.61
N HIS A 563 -36.12 -26.53 -31.51
CA HIS A 563 -36.36 -25.43 -32.45
C HIS A 563 -35.07 -25.01 -33.19
N LEU A 564 -35.18 -24.27 -34.29
CA LEU A 564 -34.03 -23.78 -35.08
C LEU A 564 -33.02 -22.95 -34.27
N SER A 565 -33.47 -22.31 -33.18
CA SER A 565 -32.65 -21.59 -32.20
C SER A 565 -31.70 -22.49 -31.39
N ASP A 566 -31.91 -23.80 -31.37
CA ASP A 566 -31.04 -24.75 -30.65
C ASP A 566 -29.71 -25.00 -31.37
N LYS A 567 -29.63 -24.68 -32.67
CA LYS A 567 -28.36 -24.69 -33.43
C LYS A 567 -27.34 -23.70 -32.89
N GLN A 568 -27.80 -22.58 -32.32
CA GLN A 568 -26.92 -21.59 -31.69
C GLN A 568 -26.38 -22.07 -30.35
N GLN A 569 -27.13 -22.91 -29.63
CA GLN A 569 -26.65 -23.53 -28.38
C GLN A 569 -25.56 -24.57 -28.67
N PHE A 570 -25.70 -25.33 -29.76
CA PHE A 570 -24.65 -26.22 -30.23
C PHE A 570 -23.36 -25.45 -30.59
N PHE A 571 -23.49 -24.29 -31.25
CA PHE A 571 -22.34 -23.41 -31.53
C PHE A 571 -21.67 -22.91 -30.24
N ALA A 572 -22.45 -22.47 -29.24
CA ALA A 572 -21.92 -22.04 -27.95
C ALA A 572 -21.21 -23.17 -27.16
N GLN A 573 -21.68 -24.41 -27.28
CA GLN A 573 -21.01 -25.59 -26.69
C GLN A 573 -19.65 -25.84 -27.36
N VAL A 574 -19.59 -25.83 -28.69
CA VAL A 574 -18.34 -25.98 -29.45
C VAL A 574 -17.35 -24.86 -29.13
N THR A 575 -17.81 -23.61 -29.00
CA THR A 575 -16.97 -22.49 -28.57
C THR A 575 -16.41 -22.68 -27.16
N THR A 576 -17.21 -23.22 -26.23
CA THR A 576 -16.78 -23.49 -24.85
C THR A 576 -15.71 -24.58 -24.79
N GLU A 577 -15.86 -25.64 -25.59
CA GLU A 577 -14.85 -26.71 -25.72
C GLU A 577 -13.53 -26.18 -26.27
N LEU A 578 -13.60 -25.36 -27.31
CA LEU A 578 -12.44 -24.70 -27.89
C LEU A 578 -11.72 -23.82 -26.85
N CYS A 579 -12.48 -23.05 -26.06
CA CYS A 579 -11.93 -22.18 -25.01
C CYS A 579 -11.36 -22.95 -23.82
N ALA A 580 -11.79 -24.20 -23.58
CA ALA A 580 -11.20 -25.06 -22.56
C ALA A 580 -9.82 -25.63 -22.97
N TYR A 581 -9.53 -25.66 -24.28
CA TYR A 581 -8.29 -26.17 -24.84
C TYR A 581 -7.25 -25.07 -25.12
N VAL A 582 -7.69 -23.84 -25.42
CA VAL A 582 -6.80 -22.69 -25.70
C VAL A 582 -5.78 -22.39 -24.59
N PRO A 583 -6.13 -22.42 -23.28
CA PRO A 583 -5.15 -22.26 -22.21
C PRO A 583 -4.03 -23.31 -22.23
N ASN A 584 -4.35 -24.55 -22.62
CA ASN A 584 -3.36 -25.63 -22.72
C ASN A 584 -2.39 -25.39 -23.89
N LEU A 585 -2.91 -24.97 -25.04
CA LEU A 585 -2.09 -24.57 -26.19
C LEU A 585 -1.18 -23.38 -25.87
N THR A 586 -1.72 -22.38 -25.18
CA THR A 586 -0.97 -21.18 -24.79
C THR A 586 0.11 -21.53 -23.77
N HIS A 587 -0.23 -22.32 -22.74
CA HIS A 587 0.73 -22.75 -21.73
C HIS A 587 1.86 -23.61 -22.33
N SER A 588 1.54 -24.58 -23.19
CA SER A 588 2.55 -25.42 -23.86
C SER A 588 3.48 -24.60 -24.76
N SER A 589 2.96 -23.61 -25.50
CA SER A 589 3.77 -22.77 -26.39
C SER A 589 4.70 -21.83 -25.60
N LEU A 590 4.21 -21.28 -24.48
CA LEU A 590 5.00 -20.45 -23.58
C LEU A 590 6.08 -21.25 -22.84
N GLN A 591 5.79 -22.47 -22.39
CA GLN A 591 6.80 -23.38 -21.82
C GLN A 591 7.90 -23.72 -22.82
N GLN A 592 7.55 -23.88 -24.11
CA GLN A 592 8.50 -24.11 -25.20
C GLN A 592 9.20 -22.82 -25.70
N LYS A 593 8.94 -21.66 -25.07
CA LYS A 593 9.48 -20.34 -25.45
C LYS A 593 9.17 -19.91 -26.88
N GLN A 594 8.08 -20.40 -27.47
CA GLN A 594 7.65 -20.05 -28.82
C GLN A 594 6.81 -18.77 -28.89
N GLY A 595 6.55 -18.14 -27.73
CA GLY A 595 5.69 -16.95 -27.62
C GLY A 595 4.21 -17.30 -27.59
N LEU A 596 3.35 -16.29 -27.71
CA LEU A 596 1.90 -16.47 -27.67
C LEU A 596 1.36 -16.82 -29.07
N PRO A 597 0.78 -18.01 -29.30
CA PRO A 597 0.26 -18.37 -30.62
C PRO A 597 -0.81 -17.40 -31.11
N LEU A 598 -0.69 -16.92 -32.35
CA LEU A 598 -1.67 -16.02 -32.97
C LEU A 598 -3.09 -16.62 -32.99
N PHE A 599 -3.19 -17.93 -33.21
CA PHE A 599 -4.45 -18.66 -33.18
C PHE A 599 -5.15 -18.57 -31.82
N SER A 600 -4.41 -18.69 -30.71
CA SER A 600 -4.93 -18.55 -29.36
C SER A 600 -5.43 -17.12 -29.09
N GLN A 601 -4.74 -16.10 -29.60
CA GLN A 601 -5.19 -14.70 -29.50
C GLN A 601 -6.49 -14.45 -30.26
N ILE A 602 -6.58 -14.92 -31.51
CA ILE A 602 -7.78 -14.74 -32.34
C ILE A 602 -9.00 -15.37 -31.66
N ILE A 603 -8.88 -16.60 -31.16
CA ILE A 603 -9.98 -17.26 -30.46
C ILE A 603 -10.34 -16.51 -29.18
N SER A 604 -9.36 -16.10 -28.39
CA SER A 604 -9.61 -15.44 -27.10
C SER A 604 -10.32 -14.11 -27.28
N TRP A 605 -9.84 -13.24 -28.18
CA TRP A 605 -10.46 -11.95 -28.47
C TRP A 605 -11.84 -12.07 -29.11
N THR A 606 -12.01 -13.01 -30.04
CA THR A 606 -13.31 -13.24 -30.70
C THR A 606 -14.34 -13.79 -29.71
N THR A 607 -13.93 -14.69 -28.82
CA THR A 607 -14.81 -15.25 -27.78
C THR A 607 -15.22 -14.18 -26.77
N LEU A 608 -14.27 -13.34 -26.32
CA LEU A 608 -14.56 -12.25 -25.41
C LEU A 608 -15.61 -11.30 -26.00
N GLY A 609 -15.42 -10.83 -27.24
CA GLY A 609 -16.35 -9.92 -27.91
C GLY A 609 -17.72 -10.55 -28.21
N SER A 610 -17.76 -11.85 -28.56
CA SER A 610 -19.01 -12.54 -28.89
C SER A 610 -19.80 -13.03 -27.66
N SER A 611 -19.16 -13.15 -26.49
CA SER A 611 -19.77 -13.69 -25.26
C SER A 611 -21.04 -12.97 -24.80
N MET A 612 -21.17 -11.67 -25.10
CA MET A 612 -22.35 -10.87 -24.77
C MET A 612 -23.41 -10.89 -25.87
N LEU A 613 -23.02 -11.18 -27.11
CA LEU A 613 -23.90 -11.14 -28.27
C LEU A 613 -24.61 -12.47 -28.47
N VAL A 614 -23.92 -13.60 -28.29
CA VAL A 614 -24.46 -14.96 -28.48
C VAL A 614 -25.71 -15.22 -27.63
N PRO A 615 -25.75 -14.83 -26.34
CA PRO A 615 -26.95 -15.01 -25.54
C PRO A 615 -28.16 -14.26 -26.09
N LEU A 616 -28.00 -13.10 -26.75
CA LEU A 616 -29.10 -12.28 -27.27
C LEU A 616 -29.87 -12.97 -28.40
N PHE A 617 -29.18 -13.76 -29.22
CA PHE A 617 -29.78 -14.48 -30.35
C PHE A 617 -30.47 -15.79 -29.95
N SER A 618 -30.17 -16.33 -28.76
CA SER A 618 -30.74 -17.57 -28.26
C SER A 618 -32.24 -17.49 -27.97
N SER A 619 -32.90 -18.61 -27.66
CA SER A 619 -34.34 -18.63 -27.33
C SER A 619 -34.65 -17.76 -26.10
N THR A 620 -35.77 -17.04 -26.10
CA THR A 620 -36.30 -16.28 -24.95
C THR A 620 -36.89 -17.16 -23.84
N ARG A 621 -36.94 -18.49 -24.04
CA ARG A 621 -37.33 -19.41 -22.96
C ARG A 621 -36.31 -19.38 -21.83
N LEU A 622 -36.79 -19.27 -20.59
CA LEU A 622 -35.98 -19.07 -19.39
C LEU A 622 -34.74 -19.99 -19.33
N PHE A 623 -34.98 -21.29 -19.46
CA PHE A 623 -33.94 -22.30 -19.36
C PHE A 623 -32.94 -22.27 -20.53
N HIS A 624 -33.41 -22.15 -21.77
CA HIS A 624 -32.53 -22.04 -22.93
C HIS A 624 -31.69 -20.75 -22.93
N ARG A 625 -32.26 -19.64 -22.45
CA ARG A 625 -31.58 -18.35 -22.29
C ARG A 625 -30.51 -18.42 -21.19
N LEU A 626 -30.83 -18.97 -20.02
CA LEU A 626 -29.88 -19.14 -18.91
C LEU A 626 -28.72 -20.05 -19.29
N LEU A 627 -28.98 -21.15 -20.01
CA LEU A 627 -27.94 -22.02 -20.53
C LEU A 627 -27.02 -21.30 -21.52
N SER A 628 -27.60 -20.49 -22.42
CA SER A 628 -26.83 -19.71 -23.40
C SER A 628 -25.92 -18.67 -22.70
N ILE A 629 -26.46 -17.95 -21.71
CA ILE A 629 -25.70 -17.01 -20.88
C ILE A 629 -24.57 -17.74 -20.14
N PHE A 630 -24.86 -18.88 -19.50
CA PHE A 630 -23.88 -19.67 -18.77
C PHE A 630 -22.73 -20.15 -19.67
N LEU A 631 -23.04 -20.70 -20.85
CA LEU A 631 -22.03 -21.21 -21.79
C LEU A 631 -21.15 -20.07 -22.33
N SER A 632 -21.75 -18.96 -22.76
CA SER A 632 -21.00 -17.82 -23.31
C SER A 632 -20.11 -17.16 -22.26
N LEU A 633 -20.58 -17.02 -21.02
CA LEU A 633 -19.79 -16.47 -19.93
C LEU A 633 -18.68 -17.45 -19.50
N THR A 634 -18.98 -18.75 -19.40
CA THR A 634 -18.00 -19.75 -18.93
C THR A 634 -16.86 -19.92 -19.93
N ALA A 635 -17.14 -19.82 -21.23
CA ALA A 635 -16.10 -19.78 -22.26
C ALA A 635 -15.07 -18.66 -22.01
N THR A 636 -15.52 -17.45 -21.66
CA THR A 636 -14.60 -16.34 -21.32
C THR A 636 -13.90 -16.54 -19.98
N TYR A 637 -14.56 -17.14 -18.99
CA TYR A 637 -13.97 -17.42 -17.69
C TYR A 637 -12.84 -18.46 -17.78
N LEU A 638 -13.02 -19.50 -18.60
CA LEU A 638 -11.99 -20.54 -18.84
C LEU A 638 -10.72 -19.97 -19.48
N LEU A 639 -10.86 -19.03 -20.42
CA LEU A 639 -9.72 -18.32 -21.03
C LEU A 639 -8.93 -17.47 -20.04
N LEU A 640 -9.58 -17.08 -18.94
CA LEU A 640 -9.02 -16.24 -17.87
C LEU A 640 -8.64 -17.04 -16.61
N SER A 641 -8.63 -18.38 -16.70
CA SER A 641 -8.36 -19.28 -15.56
C SER A 641 -7.05 -20.06 -15.76
N THR A 642 -6.33 -20.28 -14.68
CA THR A 642 -5.01 -20.94 -14.68
C THR A 642 -4.94 -22.12 -13.70
N GLY A 643 -5.99 -22.36 -12.91
CA GLY A 643 -6.01 -23.44 -11.92
C GLY A 643 -7.41 -23.95 -11.56
N SER A 644 -7.53 -24.43 -10.32
CA SER A 644 -8.72 -25.09 -9.79
C SER A 644 -9.96 -24.20 -9.72
N GLU A 645 -9.81 -22.88 -9.76
CA GLU A 645 -10.91 -21.92 -9.78
C GLU A 645 -11.84 -22.11 -10.99
N ALA A 646 -11.32 -22.64 -12.11
CA ALA A 646 -12.10 -22.97 -13.30
C ALA A 646 -13.24 -23.96 -13.00
N LEU A 647 -13.08 -24.85 -12.01
CA LEU A 647 -14.07 -25.86 -11.64
C LEU A 647 -15.25 -25.29 -10.85
N PHE A 648 -15.12 -24.08 -10.29
CA PHE A 648 -16.13 -23.52 -9.41
C PHE A 648 -17.44 -23.15 -10.14
N PRO A 649 -17.43 -22.39 -11.26
CA PRO A 649 -18.66 -22.07 -11.99
C PRO A 649 -19.51 -23.27 -12.45
N PRO A 650 -18.96 -24.34 -13.05
CA PRO A 650 -19.79 -25.48 -13.46
C PRO A 650 -20.38 -26.26 -12.29
N VAL A 651 -19.65 -26.38 -11.16
CA VAL A 651 -20.18 -27.03 -9.94
C VAL A 651 -21.28 -26.19 -9.31
N LEU A 652 -21.12 -24.87 -9.26
CA LEU A 652 -22.13 -23.93 -8.76
C LEU A 652 -23.40 -23.95 -9.65
N SER A 653 -23.24 -23.90 -10.98
CA SER A 653 -24.36 -23.97 -11.92
C SER A 653 -25.12 -25.29 -11.81
N TRP A 654 -24.42 -26.40 -11.62
CA TRP A 654 -25.03 -27.69 -11.34
C TRP A 654 -25.87 -27.67 -10.05
N LEU A 655 -25.32 -27.14 -8.95
CA LEU A 655 -26.06 -27.01 -7.69
C LEU A 655 -27.30 -26.12 -7.83
N MET A 656 -27.19 -24.98 -8.54
CA MET A 656 -28.32 -24.07 -8.78
C MET A 656 -29.40 -24.69 -9.64
N TYR A 657 -29.03 -25.43 -10.69
CA TYR A 657 -29.99 -26.16 -11.51
C TYR A 657 -30.76 -27.22 -10.70
N VAL A 658 -30.06 -27.98 -9.87
CA VAL A 658 -30.67 -29.00 -9.01
C VAL A 658 -31.58 -28.35 -7.97
N TRP A 659 -31.17 -27.22 -7.38
CA TRP A 659 -31.96 -26.45 -6.43
C TRP A 659 -33.31 -26.01 -7.00
N ILE A 660 -33.32 -25.39 -8.20
CA ILE A 660 -34.53 -24.91 -8.88
C ILE A 660 -35.50 -26.07 -9.13
N ASN A 661 -34.98 -27.23 -9.57
CA ASN A 661 -35.80 -28.41 -9.84
C ASN A 661 -36.36 -29.06 -8.55
N ILE A 662 -35.59 -29.09 -7.45
CA ILE A 662 -36.06 -29.60 -6.16
C ILE A 662 -37.15 -28.68 -5.58
N GLU A 663 -36.99 -27.36 -5.71
CA GLU A 663 -38.00 -26.38 -5.28
C GLU A 663 -39.31 -26.50 -6.06
N GLN A 664 -39.25 -26.83 -7.37
CA GLN A 664 -40.45 -27.09 -8.17
C GLN A 664 -41.21 -28.33 -7.69
N GLU A 665 -40.50 -29.43 -7.40
CA GLU A 665 -41.10 -30.66 -6.85
C GLU A 665 -41.68 -30.46 -5.44
N ALA A 666 -41.00 -29.65 -4.61
CA ALA A 666 -41.49 -29.29 -3.28
C ALA A 666 -42.80 -28.49 -3.35
N MET A 667 -42.96 -27.62 -4.34
CA MET A 667 -44.20 -26.85 -4.57
C MET A 667 -45.35 -27.73 -5.08
N LEU A 668 -45.06 -28.67 -6.00
CA LEU A 668 -46.05 -29.64 -6.50
C LEU A 668 -46.55 -30.57 -5.37
N ALA A 669 -45.65 -30.99 -4.48
CA ALA A 669 -45.97 -31.82 -3.32
C ALA A 669 -46.87 -31.12 -2.28
N GLN A 670 -47.00 -29.79 -2.32
CA GLN A 670 -47.85 -28.98 -1.44
C GLN A 670 -49.22 -28.64 -2.07
N GLY A 671 -49.56 -29.19 -3.25
CA GLY A 671 -50.90 -29.06 -3.85
C GLY A 671 -51.20 -27.73 -4.55
N VAL A 672 -50.20 -26.91 -4.85
CA VAL A 672 -50.38 -25.62 -5.55
C VAL A 672 -50.45 -25.83 -7.07
N SER A 673 -51.61 -26.25 -7.58
CA SER A 673 -51.87 -26.65 -8.98
C SER A 673 -51.95 -25.50 -10.01
N GLY A 674 -51.60 -24.26 -9.66
CA GLY A 674 -52.05 -23.08 -10.41
C GLY A 674 -51.03 -22.30 -11.23
N ARG A 675 -49.81 -22.78 -11.49
CA ARG A 675 -48.80 -21.99 -12.25
C ARG A 675 -48.10 -22.81 -13.33
N GLN A 676 -47.87 -22.14 -14.46
CA GLN A 676 -47.09 -22.62 -15.61
C GLN A 676 -45.81 -23.32 -15.17
N GLU A 677 -45.47 -24.40 -15.86
CA GLU A 677 -44.20 -25.09 -15.72
C GLU A 677 -43.05 -24.09 -15.97
N LEU A 678 -42.00 -24.05 -15.14
CA LEU A 678 -40.88 -23.08 -15.33
C LEU A 678 -40.25 -23.17 -16.73
N SER A 679 -40.37 -24.34 -17.38
CA SER A 679 -39.94 -24.61 -18.75
C SER A 679 -40.71 -23.86 -19.83
N THR A 680 -41.91 -23.36 -19.53
CA THR A 680 -42.75 -22.62 -20.48
C THR A 680 -42.66 -21.10 -20.31
N ILE A 681 -41.89 -20.59 -19.34
CA ILE A 681 -41.73 -19.15 -19.11
C ILE A 681 -40.87 -18.54 -20.23
N ASP A 682 -41.41 -17.50 -20.86
CA ASP A 682 -40.78 -16.76 -21.95
C ASP A 682 -40.43 -15.32 -21.48
N PHE A 683 -39.17 -14.92 -21.63
CA PHE A 683 -38.69 -13.56 -21.31
C PHE A 683 -39.34 -12.45 -22.15
N SER A 684 -40.11 -12.79 -23.19
CA SER A 684 -40.85 -11.84 -24.04
C SER A 684 -42.28 -11.56 -23.57
N GLU A 685 -42.82 -12.30 -22.58
CA GLU A 685 -44.14 -12.02 -22.03
C GLU A 685 -44.12 -10.79 -21.09
N ASN A 686 -45.07 -9.86 -21.28
CA ASN A 686 -45.22 -8.69 -20.41
C ASN A 686 -45.61 -9.12 -18.99
N ILE A 687 -44.79 -8.75 -18.01
CA ILE A 687 -45.04 -9.02 -16.59
C ILE A 687 -46.24 -8.17 -16.12
N ASP A 688 -47.37 -8.81 -15.87
CA ASP A 688 -48.54 -8.15 -15.30
C ASP A 688 -48.34 -7.89 -13.80
N ILE A 689 -48.00 -6.63 -13.48
CA ILE A 689 -47.66 -6.14 -12.12
C ILE A 689 -48.84 -6.32 -11.14
N THR A 690 -50.07 -6.51 -11.65
CA THR A 690 -51.26 -6.74 -10.83
C THR A 690 -51.32 -8.12 -10.15
N LYS A 691 -50.40 -9.06 -10.49
CA LYS A 691 -50.29 -10.41 -9.88
C LYS A 691 -49.22 -10.54 -8.79
N LEU A 692 -48.95 -9.49 -8.02
CA LEU A 692 -48.04 -9.58 -6.86
C LEU A 692 -48.62 -10.49 -5.76
N ARG A 693 -47.93 -11.62 -5.53
CA ARG A 693 -48.28 -12.62 -4.50
C ARG A 693 -47.73 -12.21 -3.13
N GLN A 694 -48.46 -12.51 -2.04
CA GLN A 694 -47.98 -12.38 -0.65
C GLN A 694 -46.83 -13.36 -0.31
N LEU A 695 -45.87 -12.87 0.49
CA LEU A 695 -44.71 -13.63 1.01
C LEU A 695 -45.15 -14.79 1.93
N LYS A 696 -44.56 -15.98 1.73
CA LYS A 696 -44.75 -17.18 2.57
C LYS A 696 -43.44 -17.59 3.25
N LEU A 697 -43.52 -18.46 4.27
CA LEU A 697 -42.36 -19.02 4.97
C LEU A 697 -41.37 -19.76 4.04
N ASP A 698 -41.87 -20.39 2.97
CA ASP A 698 -41.02 -21.00 1.94
C ASP A 698 -40.15 -19.98 1.19
N ASP A 699 -40.59 -18.72 1.12
CA ASP A 699 -39.85 -17.64 0.46
C ASP A 699 -38.64 -17.20 1.31
N ILE A 700 -38.70 -17.33 2.64
CA ILE A 700 -37.55 -17.12 3.55
C ILE A 700 -36.46 -18.19 3.35
N ARG A 701 -36.85 -19.48 3.22
CA ARG A 701 -35.92 -20.58 2.93
C ARG A 701 -35.20 -20.35 1.60
N ARG A 702 -35.95 -19.94 0.57
CA ARG A 702 -35.41 -19.65 -0.76
C ARG A 702 -34.42 -18.49 -0.73
N SER A 703 -34.75 -17.43 -0.01
CA SER A 703 -33.84 -16.31 0.24
C SER A 703 -32.59 -16.75 1.01
N TYR A 704 -32.71 -17.65 1.99
CA TYR A 704 -31.57 -18.17 2.75
C TYR A 704 -30.64 -19.05 1.91
N PHE A 705 -31.17 -20.00 1.11
CA PHE A 705 -30.33 -20.79 0.21
C PHE A 705 -29.73 -19.96 -0.92
N PHE A 706 -30.45 -18.98 -1.44
CA PHE A 706 -29.89 -18.01 -2.38
C PHE A 706 -28.74 -17.21 -1.74
N TYR A 707 -28.93 -16.71 -0.52
CA TYR A 707 -27.91 -15.98 0.23
C TYR A 707 -26.71 -16.85 0.62
N LEU A 708 -26.91 -18.10 1.05
CA LEU A 708 -25.84 -19.04 1.38
C LEU A 708 -24.98 -19.38 0.16
N ASN A 709 -25.61 -19.63 -1.00
CA ASN A 709 -24.88 -19.89 -2.25
C ASN A 709 -24.17 -18.64 -2.78
N HIS A 710 -24.75 -17.45 -2.58
CA HIS A 710 -24.09 -16.17 -2.84
C HIS A 710 -22.93 -15.91 -1.87
N PHE A 711 -23.07 -16.25 -0.59
CA PHE A 711 -22.06 -16.10 0.46
C PHE A 711 -20.89 -17.08 0.28
N VAL A 712 -21.16 -18.33 -0.12
CA VAL A 712 -20.13 -19.31 -0.52
C VAL A 712 -19.41 -18.85 -1.79
N CYS A 713 -20.10 -18.22 -2.76
CA CYS A 713 -19.47 -17.58 -3.91
C CYS A 713 -18.60 -16.38 -3.51
N GLY A 714 -19.07 -15.54 -2.58
CA GLY A 714 -18.34 -14.37 -2.07
C GLY A 714 -17.12 -14.73 -1.21
N HIS A 715 -17.18 -15.80 -0.41
CA HIS A 715 -16.03 -16.22 0.42
C HIS A 715 -15.08 -17.19 -0.30
N SER A 716 -15.52 -17.89 -1.34
CA SER A 716 -14.62 -18.73 -2.17
C SER A 716 -13.93 -17.94 -3.29
N LEU A 717 -14.39 -16.72 -3.62
CA LEU A 717 -13.79 -15.86 -4.67
C LEU A 717 -13.49 -14.40 -4.27
N LEU A 718 -14.10 -13.82 -3.24
CA LEU A 718 -14.05 -12.37 -2.96
C LEU A 718 -13.43 -11.94 -1.61
N CYS A 719 -12.72 -12.79 -0.84
CA CYS A 719 -11.88 -12.26 0.26
C CYS A 719 -10.72 -13.18 0.72
N PRO A 720 -9.48 -12.65 0.86
CA PRO A 720 -8.80 -11.90 -0.18
C PRO A 720 -8.40 -12.87 -1.30
N LEU A 721 -8.45 -12.39 -2.52
CA LEU A 721 -7.82 -12.94 -3.72
C LEU A 721 -6.80 -14.06 -3.41
N PRO A 722 -6.97 -15.30 -3.89
CA PRO A 722 -5.77 -16.05 -4.19
C PRO A 722 -5.05 -15.18 -5.22
N LEU A 723 -3.85 -14.70 -4.90
CA LEU A 723 -3.00 -13.90 -5.78
C LEU A 723 -2.85 -14.50 -7.20
N SER A 724 -3.27 -15.75 -7.41
CA SER A 724 -3.40 -16.43 -8.70
C SER A 724 -4.46 -15.84 -9.65
N SER A 725 -5.53 -15.19 -9.17
CA SER A 725 -6.54 -14.57 -10.06
C SER A 725 -6.16 -13.18 -10.56
N PHE A 726 -5.14 -12.57 -9.93
CA PHE A 726 -4.45 -11.36 -10.38
C PHE A 726 -3.05 -11.66 -10.92
N ASP A 727 -2.75 -12.94 -11.14
CA ASP A 727 -1.53 -13.36 -11.82
C ASP A 727 -1.61 -12.90 -13.29
N PRO A 728 -0.64 -12.12 -13.81
CA PRO A 728 -0.57 -11.78 -15.22
C PRO A 728 -0.69 -13.00 -16.16
N ALA A 729 -0.31 -14.20 -15.70
CA ALA A 729 -0.48 -15.43 -16.45
C ALA A 729 -1.94 -15.75 -16.82
N SER A 730 -2.92 -15.23 -16.07
CA SER A 730 -4.34 -15.46 -16.33
C SER A 730 -4.86 -14.74 -17.57
N VAL A 731 -4.13 -13.77 -18.11
CA VAL A 731 -4.50 -13.05 -19.34
C VAL A 731 -3.62 -13.41 -20.54
N TYR A 732 -2.71 -14.38 -20.38
CA TYR A 732 -1.77 -14.77 -21.44
C TYR A 732 -2.44 -15.37 -22.66
N CYS A 733 -3.66 -15.89 -22.57
CA CYS A 733 -4.44 -16.27 -23.75
C CYS A 733 -4.72 -15.07 -24.70
N PHE A 734 -4.67 -13.84 -24.18
CA PHE A 734 -4.97 -12.60 -24.88
C PHE A 734 -3.72 -11.80 -25.23
N LEU A 735 -2.82 -11.61 -24.26
CA LEU A 735 -1.58 -10.86 -24.41
C LEU A 735 -0.53 -11.27 -23.37
N THR A 736 0.74 -11.31 -23.78
CA THR A 736 1.88 -11.57 -22.89
C THR A 736 2.73 -10.32 -22.64
N VAL A 737 2.58 -9.28 -23.46
CA VAL A 737 3.24 -7.97 -23.26
C VAL A 737 2.44 -7.19 -22.23
N PHE A 738 3.09 -6.71 -21.17
CA PHE A 738 2.42 -6.00 -20.10
C PHE A 738 1.67 -4.76 -20.63
N ASN A 739 0.34 -4.74 -20.48
CA ASN A 739 -0.53 -3.61 -20.79
C ASN A 739 -1.57 -3.47 -19.67
N PRO A 740 -1.34 -2.57 -18.70
CA PRO A 740 -2.10 -2.56 -17.44
C PRO A 740 -3.59 -2.29 -17.64
N PHE A 741 -3.97 -1.44 -18.60
CA PHE A 741 -5.37 -1.13 -18.87
C PHE A 741 -6.12 -2.31 -19.48
N ILE A 742 -5.49 -3.00 -20.45
CA ILE A 742 -6.12 -4.14 -21.11
C ILE A 742 -6.14 -5.35 -20.17
N MET A 743 -5.02 -5.66 -19.51
CA MET A 743 -4.93 -6.78 -18.56
C MET A 743 -5.85 -6.55 -17.35
N GLY A 744 -5.87 -5.33 -16.80
CA GLY A 744 -6.80 -4.93 -15.75
C GLY A 744 -8.26 -5.03 -16.19
N GLY A 745 -8.59 -4.55 -17.39
CA GLY A 745 -9.94 -4.70 -17.97
C GLY A 745 -10.38 -6.16 -18.13
N LEU A 746 -9.48 -7.05 -18.58
CA LEU A 746 -9.73 -8.49 -18.68
C LEU A 746 -9.91 -9.16 -17.31
N MET A 747 -9.14 -8.74 -16.30
CA MET A 747 -9.30 -9.22 -14.93
C MET A 747 -10.59 -8.74 -14.28
N MET A 748 -10.97 -7.47 -14.51
CA MET A 748 -12.27 -6.95 -14.09
C MET A 748 -13.41 -7.70 -14.78
N TRP A 749 -13.27 -8.05 -16.06
CA TRP A 749 -14.23 -8.89 -16.77
C TRP A 749 -14.41 -10.28 -16.12
N LYS A 750 -13.32 -10.91 -15.67
CA LYS A 750 -13.35 -12.17 -14.90
C LYS A 750 -14.17 -12.05 -13.61
N VAL A 751 -14.11 -10.90 -12.95
CA VAL A 751 -14.88 -10.61 -11.73
C VAL A 751 -16.36 -10.33 -12.07
N CYS A 752 -16.62 -9.57 -13.14
CA CYS A 752 -17.96 -9.27 -13.65
C CYS A 752 -18.77 -10.52 -14.05
N PHE A 753 -18.11 -11.63 -14.41
CA PHE A 753 -18.74 -12.93 -14.72
C PHE A 753 -19.81 -13.33 -13.69
N PHE A 754 -19.48 -13.28 -12.39
CA PHE A 754 -20.40 -13.73 -11.34
C PHE A 754 -21.55 -12.73 -11.15
N PHE A 755 -21.28 -11.43 -11.31
CA PHE A 755 -22.32 -10.39 -11.26
C PHE A 755 -23.38 -10.59 -12.34
N PHE A 756 -22.99 -10.89 -13.58
CA PHE A 756 -23.93 -11.14 -14.68
C PHE A 756 -24.66 -12.48 -14.54
N PHE A 757 -23.97 -13.52 -14.07
CA PHE A 757 -24.57 -14.84 -13.83
C PHE A 757 -25.67 -14.78 -12.75
N PHE A 758 -25.44 -14.04 -11.64
CA PHE A 758 -26.44 -13.85 -10.58
C PHE A 758 -27.51 -12.79 -10.92
N SER A 759 -27.17 -11.78 -11.73
CA SER A 759 -28.13 -10.76 -12.20
C SER A 759 -29.20 -11.35 -13.13
N GLY A 760 -28.85 -12.34 -13.97
CA GLY A 760 -29.82 -13.07 -14.79
C GLY A 760 -30.89 -13.82 -13.98
N THR A 761 -30.57 -14.24 -12.75
CA THR A 761 -31.54 -14.78 -11.77
C THR A 761 -32.29 -13.70 -10.98
N LEU A 762 -31.81 -12.45 -10.96
CA LEU A 762 -32.37 -11.29 -10.24
C LEU A 762 -33.26 -10.40 -11.10
N LEU A 763 -33.15 -10.49 -12.44
CA LEU A 763 -34.13 -9.91 -13.40
C LEU A 763 -35.55 -10.44 -13.19
N SER A 764 -35.70 -11.53 -12.44
CA SER A 764 -36.98 -12.02 -11.92
C SER A 764 -37.55 -11.18 -10.76
N VAL A 765 -36.79 -10.19 -10.24
CA VAL A 765 -37.06 -9.49 -8.97
C VAL A 765 -37.06 -7.94 -9.11
N SER A 766 -36.09 -7.27 -9.76
CA SER A 766 -36.21 -5.83 -10.09
C SER A 766 -35.07 -5.26 -11.00
N PRO A 767 -35.38 -4.54 -12.10
CA PRO A 767 -34.39 -3.88 -12.99
C PRO A 767 -33.72 -2.60 -12.44
N SER A 768 -34.29 -1.97 -11.41
CA SER A 768 -33.89 -0.61 -10.96
C SER A 768 -32.52 -0.57 -10.27
N LEU A 769 -32.12 -1.68 -9.63
CA LEU A 769 -30.84 -1.80 -8.92
C LEU A 769 -29.63 -1.92 -9.86
N LEU A 770 -29.84 -2.39 -11.09
CA LEU A 770 -28.79 -2.57 -12.10
C LEU A 770 -28.35 -1.22 -12.69
N PHE A 771 -29.29 -0.30 -12.86
CA PHE A 771 -29.07 1.00 -13.49
C PHE A 771 -28.32 1.98 -12.56
N SER A 772 -28.57 1.91 -11.25
CA SER A 772 -27.85 2.72 -10.25
C SER A 772 -26.38 2.34 -10.10
N PHE A 773 -26.00 1.10 -10.44
CA PHE A 773 -24.63 0.61 -10.27
C PHE A 773 -23.73 0.95 -11.48
N LEU A 774 -24.28 0.90 -12.70
CA LEU A 774 -23.55 1.17 -13.95
C LEU A 774 -23.12 2.63 -14.15
N LEU A 775 -23.78 3.59 -13.50
CA LEU A 775 -23.51 5.03 -13.66
C LEU A 775 -22.30 5.55 -12.87
N SER A 776 -21.65 4.72 -12.05
CA SER A 776 -20.65 5.18 -11.07
C SER A 776 -19.18 5.09 -11.52
N CYS A 777 -18.88 4.50 -12.68
CA CYS A 777 -17.52 4.02 -12.97
C CYS A 777 -16.53 4.96 -13.71
N PRO A 778 -16.92 5.95 -14.55
CA PRO A 778 -15.94 6.80 -15.27
C PRO A 778 -15.50 8.06 -14.51
N GLN A 779 -16.20 8.48 -13.46
CA GLN A 779 -15.86 9.68 -12.69
C GLN A 779 -14.66 9.47 -11.74
N HIS A 780 -14.30 8.22 -11.47
CA HIS A 780 -13.26 7.87 -10.51
C HIS A 780 -11.83 8.16 -11.03
N PHE A 781 -11.56 7.99 -12.32
CA PHE A 781 -10.21 8.12 -12.88
C PHE A 781 -9.66 9.55 -12.82
N PHE A 782 -10.45 10.55 -13.22
CA PHE A 782 -10.04 11.96 -13.18
C PHE A 782 -10.09 12.57 -11.77
N PHE A 783 -10.75 11.91 -10.82
CA PHE A 783 -10.80 12.31 -9.41
C PHE A 783 -9.63 11.74 -8.58
N LEU A 784 -8.90 10.77 -9.12
CA LEU A 784 -7.81 10.07 -8.44
C LEU A 784 -6.41 10.57 -8.85
N VAL A 785 -6.31 11.61 -9.68
CA VAL A 785 -5.03 12.24 -10.01
C VAL A 785 -4.54 12.99 -8.77
N GLN A 786 -3.37 12.63 -8.27
CA GLN A 786 -2.72 13.24 -7.11
C GLN A 786 -1.43 13.95 -7.56
N ASP A 787 -1.03 14.94 -6.75
CA ASP A 787 0.19 15.75 -6.85
C ASP A 787 1.43 15.04 -6.27
N TYR A 788 1.27 13.82 -5.74
CA TYR A 788 2.36 12.97 -5.24
C TYR A 788 2.19 11.50 -5.65
N GLY A 789 3.29 10.75 -5.71
CA GLY A 789 3.32 9.32 -6.09
C GLY A 789 3.73 9.06 -7.54
N SER A 790 3.80 7.78 -7.93
CA SER A 790 4.09 7.39 -9.31
C SER A 790 2.83 7.45 -10.17
N TRP A 791 2.96 7.75 -11.46
CA TRP A 791 1.84 7.66 -12.43
C TRP A 791 1.24 6.23 -12.49
N LEU A 792 2.01 5.23 -12.05
CA LEU A 792 1.59 3.83 -11.88
C LEU A 792 0.64 3.61 -10.69
N ASP A 793 0.57 4.56 -9.74
CA ASP A 793 -0.25 4.45 -8.54
C ASP A 793 -1.69 4.95 -8.75
N ILE A 794 -1.97 5.64 -9.86
CA ILE A 794 -3.29 6.17 -10.21
C ILE A 794 -4.27 5.00 -10.44
N GLY A 795 -5.21 4.81 -9.51
CA GLY A 795 -6.21 3.74 -9.55
C GLY A 795 -5.86 2.47 -8.77
N THR A 796 -4.81 2.49 -7.93
CA THR A 796 -4.33 1.30 -7.18
C THR A 796 -4.55 1.33 -5.66
N ARG A 797 -5.34 2.28 -5.14
CA ARG A 797 -5.76 2.32 -3.73
C ARG A 797 -7.27 2.38 -3.58
#